data_AF-A0A942A9R5-F1
#
_entry.id   AF-A0A942A9R5-F1
#
_cell.length_a   1.000
_cell.length_b   1.000
_cell.length_c   1.000
_cell.angle_alpha   90.00
_cell.angle_beta   90.00
_cell.angle_gamma   90.00
#
_symmetry.space_group_name_H-M   'P 1'
#
loop_
_entity.id
_entity.type
_entity.pdbx_description
1 polymer ?
#
loop_
_entity_poly.entity_id
_entity_poly.type
_entity_poly.pdbx_seq_one_letter_code
_entity_poly.pdbx_strand_id
1 'polypeptide(L)'
;MSTNHILIIALSNHPVLGPLLIPYFAKTVSQDVISVEEQATHAGNDTELSEMEKRVIAIAQSYSEKNLMQVYSRQQTVAGFLSSVTAEMLKKQLRPFIDKKIREMVRLMQANHLPVYMKEPGVKLLYEHDRMRFSGNIAEISFRFEITDHFFRYSAVCRMDGEEIPLQKKRKFMVLSSKPAILLLDDRLLVFKRIEASKVTPFLTRKYVEVPLADAEKYLEMVALPLICDYPATSSGFDLIHERRTCIPELSVERSINDEPALQLRFRYGDRYFSPGKKSQLTYPRLEKVDGKPVIYYYTRDLELEQIYINLLEKWGFKQITDVQFVRVVETGGYTFIDWLQQHKAELESCFSFVKTDTSLRYYLGEISLTQEISPSPDWFDIRITVRMGDFLFPFIRFRKHILEGKREFVLPDGQVALLPEDWFEKYSDLFTFGDDRPEEIRVRKMHLGVVSALEQEDTVSKVYVQKESVVVPPKIKTVLRPYQQDGFSWLVHLAANGFGACLADDMGLGKTLQTITLLQHIYDPEEPKAVVLSSPAPQNITVDSSGQFSFFGMDMPGEIPYEEVKKEKEETTVPASLVVVPTSLLPNWKREIRKFSTLSVYTYMGDQKRKEPWKSFDRYNIVLVTYGLLRRDIELLEKYRFTYVILDESQNIKNPASMTYHSVVRLQCEHRLVLTGTPIENSLKDLWAQFNFINPGLLGSTDGFRKHFIHPITKEGNDNARKRLQQIIRPFFLRRTKQQVAPELPPLTEEVVYCEMTPEQREVYQKEKNALRNTILQERHKNSFVALNGITRLRQLANHPRMVLADYEGGSGKMEQVLDAFETLVSEGHKVLIFSSFVTHLKLLADAFTEREWLYAMLTGSTLDRESEITRFSTRNDVSAFFISLKAGGVGLNLTDADYVFILDPWWNPAAELQAESRAHRIGQEKQVFVYRFITADTIEEKIRNLQESKSELAETFISENDPLKSLTDKEWEDLL
;
A
#
# COMPACT_ATOMS: atom_id res chain seq x y z
N MET A 1 45.39 -44.25 31.40
CA MET A 1 44.86 -44.50 32.75
C MET A 1 43.49 -43.85 32.81
N SER A 2 42.44 -44.63 32.55
CA SER A 2 41.04 -44.22 32.63
C SER A 2 40.69 -43.95 34.09
N THR A 3 40.49 -42.69 34.41
CA THR A 3 40.30 -42.20 35.77
C THR A 3 38.85 -42.45 36.21
N ASN A 4 38.60 -43.60 36.84
CA ASN A 4 37.35 -44.02 37.51
C ASN A 4 36.94 -43.03 38.64
N HIS A 5 36.47 -41.83 38.30
CA HIS A 5 35.81 -40.94 39.26
C HIS A 5 34.31 -41.05 39.07
N ILE A 6 33.59 -41.24 40.17
CA ILE A 6 32.12 -41.21 40.22
C ILE A 6 31.68 -39.87 40.81
N LEU A 7 30.69 -39.21 40.19
CA LEU A 7 30.07 -38.04 40.75
C LEU A 7 29.08 -38.45 41.84
N ILE A 8 29.29 -37.96 43.06
CA ILE A 8 28.37 -38.16 44.18
C ILE A 8 27.84 -36.82 44.68
N ILE A 9 26.65 -36.80 45.28
CA ILE A 9 26.11 -35.61 45.94
C ILE A 9 26.22 -35.79 47.46
N ALA A 10 26.88 -34.86 48.12
CA ALA A 10 26.96 -34.82 49.57
C ALA A 10 25.97 -33.80 50.14
N LEU A 11 25.14 -34.21 51.10
CA LEU A 11 24.35 -33.29 51.90
C LEU A 11 25.22 -32.73 53.03
N SER A 12 25.43 -31.41 53.02
CA SER A 12 26.21 -30.69 54.04
C SER A 12 25.36 -29.61 54.69
N ASN A 13 25.44 -29.48 56.01
CA ASN A 13 24.73 -28.43 56.75
C ASN A 13 25.65 -27.25 57.01
N HIS A 14 25.54 -26.20 56.19
CA HIS A 14 26.36 -25.01 56.32
C HIS A 14 25.91 -24.17 57.54
N PRO A 15 26.82 -23.64 58.37
CA PRO A 15 26.48 -22.96 59.64
C PRO A 15 25.59 -21.73 59.47
N VAL A 16 25.80 -20.94 58.40
CA VAL A 16 24.99 -19.74 58.09
C VAL A 16 23.85 -20.02 57.09
N LEU A 17 24.18 -20.64 55.96
CA LEU A 17 23.23 -20.86 54.88
C LEU A 17 22.26 -22.03 55.12
N GLY A 18 22.52 -22.95 56.07
CA GLY A 18 21.72 -24.14 56.32
C GLY A 18 22.06 -25.30 55.36
N PRO A 19 21.17 -26.29 55.15
CA PRO A 19 21.48 -27.44 54.32
C PRO A 19 21.70 -27.10 52.84
N LEU A 20 22.73 -27.71 52.26
CA LEU A 20 23.15 -27.57 50.88
C LEU A 20 23.52 -28.94 50.28
N LEU A 21 23.22 -29.12 49.00
CA LEU A 21 23.63 -30.29 48.23
C LEU A 21 24.90 -29.93 47.44
N ILE A 22 26.00 -30.65 47.68
CA ILE A 22 27.31 -30.30 47.12
C ILE A 22 27.86 -31.51 46.34
N PRO A 23 28.18 -31.37 45.05
CA PRO A 23 28.77 -32.44 44.26
C PRO A 23 30.25 -32.63 44.58
N TYR A 24 30.68 -33.89 44.66
CA TYR A 24 32.07 -34.31 44.85
C TYR A 24 32.44 -35.39 43.85
N PHE A 25 33.69 -35.38 43.41
CA PHE A 25 34.30 -36.52 42.73
C PHE A 25 34.81 -37.51 43.79
N ALA A 26 34.41 -38.77 43.65
CA ALA A 26 34.82 -39.85 44.54
C ALA A 26 35.39 -41.03 43.75
N LYS A 27 36.22 -41.85 44.40
CA LYS A 27 36.71 -43.14 43.88
C LYS A 27 36.22 -44.28 44.75
N THR A 28 35.82 -45.39 44.12
CA THR A 28 35.46 -46.62 44.84
C THR A 28 36.73 -47.27 45.42
N VAL A 29 36.77 -47.45 46.75
CA VAL A 29 37.89 -48.09 47.46
C VAL A 29 37.63 -49.59 47.65
N SER A 30 36.39 -49.97 47.96
CA SER A 30 35.90 -51.36 48.03
C SER A 30 34.39 -51.40 47.69
N GLN A 31 33.76 -52.59 47.69
CA GLN A 31 32.33 -52.73 47.30
C GLN A 31 31.37 -51.81 48.07
N ASP A 32 31.67 -51.48 49.34
CA ASP A 32 30.79 -50.67 50.21
C ASP A 32 31.44 -49.36 50.69
N VAL A 33 32.59 -48.96 50.13
CA VAL A 33 33.35 -47.77 50.59
C VAL A 33 33.82 -46.92 49.42
N ILE A 34 33.50 -45.63 49.47
CA ILE A 34 33.96 -44.62 48.51
C ILE A 34 34.82 -43.56 49.21
N SER A 35 35.90 -43.13 48.55
CA SER A 35 36.75 -42.05 49.01
C SER A 35 36.43 -40.77 48.24
N VAL A 36 36.00 -39.75 48.96
CA VAL A 36 35.78 -38.38 48.47
C VAL A 36 37.13 -37.71 48.23
N GLU A 37 37.41 -37.34 46.99
CA GLU A 37 38.70 -36.75 46.61
C GLU A 37 38.65 -35.23 46.62
N GLU A 38 37.76 -34.66 45.81
CA GLU A 38 37.64 -33.22 45.65
C GLU A 38 36.20 -32.77 45.42
N GLN A 39 35.93 -31.52 45.78
CA GLN A 39 34.65 -30.88 45.51
C GLN A 39 34.58 -30.52 44.02
N ALA A 40 33.52 -30.94 43.33
CA ALA A 40 33.32 -30.67 41.92
C ALA A 40 32.93 -29.20 41.72
N THR A 41 33.94 -28.33 41.71
CA THR A 41 33.79 -26.86 41.71
C THR A 41 34.12 -26.23 40.36
N HIS A 42 34.81 -26.92 39.45
CA HIS A 42 35.09 -26.46 38.10
C HIS A 42 35.17 -27.67 37.15
N ALA A 43 34.58 -27.56 35.96
CA ALA A 43 34.91 -28.46 34.85
C ALA A 43 36.31 -28.06 34.36
N GLY A 44 37.36 -28.70 34.89
CA GLY A 44 38.69 -28.57 34.32
C GLY A 44 38.71 -29.14 32.90
N ASN A 45 39.54 -28.59 32.01
CA ASN A 45 39.60 -28.98 30.59
C ASN A 45 39.96 -30.46 30.33
N ASP A 46 40.31 -31.23 31.35
CA ASP A 46 40.78 -32.64 31.25
C ASP A 46 39.78 -33.68 31.82
N THR A 47 38.52 -33.32 32.07
CA THR A 47 37.49 -34.29 32.52
C THR A 47 36.30 -34.33 31.54
N GLU A 48 36.11 -35.46 30.85
CA GLU A 48 34.92 -35.71 30.02
C GLU A 48 33.68 -35.87 30.91
N LEU A 49 33.05 -34.74 31.26
CA LEU A 49 31.80 -34.71 32.02
C LEU A 49 30.60 -34.78 31.08
N SER A 50 29.61 -35.58 31.44
CA SER A 50 28.31 -35.58 30.77
C SER A 50 27.58 -34.23 30.97
N GLU A 51 26.67 -33.90 30.05
CA GLU A 51 25.83 -32.70 30.15
C GLU A 51 25.03 -32.65 31.46
N MET A 52 24.67 -33.81 32.01
CA MET A 52 24.01 -33.93 33.30
C MET A 52 24.92 -33.55 34.48
N GLU A 53 26.16 -34.06 34.50
CA GLU A 53 27.15 -33.75 35.54
C GLU A 53 27.55 -32.27 35.51
N LYS A 54 27.75 -31.69 34.31
CA LYS A 54 27.98 -30.24 34.15
C LYS A 54 26.84 -29.42 34.73
N ARG A 55 25.59 -29.84 34.48
CA ARG A 55 24.39 -29.14 34.98
C ARG A 55 24.26 -29.22 36.50
N VAL A 56 24.55 -30.37 37.09
CA VAL A 56 24.60 -30.57 38.55
C VAL A 56 25.67 -29.67 39.18
N ILE A 57 26.88 -29.63 38.62
CA ILE A 57 27.96 -28.76 39.10
C ILE A 57 27.56 -27.28 38.99
N ALA A 58 26.99 -26.85 37.86
CA ALA A 58 26.55 -25.48 37.66
C ALA A 58 25.45 -25.04 38.64
N ILE A 59 24.49 -25.93 38.94
CA ILE A 59 23.45 -25.65 39.95
C ILE A 59 24.09 -25.47 41.32
N ALA A 60 25.03 -26.33 41.72
CA ALA A 60 25.70 -26.21 43.01
C ALA A 60 26.57 -24.94 43.14
N GLN A 61 27.28 -24.57 42.07
CA GLN A 61 28.04 -23.32 42.01
C GLN A 61 27.13 -22.10 42.21
N SER A 62 25.90 -22.12 41.67
CA SER A 62 25.00 -20.96 41.72
C SER A 62 24.64 -20.51 43.14
N TYR A 63 24.65 -21.43 44.12
CA TYR A 63 24.46 -21.13 45.54
C TYR A 63 25.73 -21.30 46.38
N SER A 64 26.91 -21.29 45.74
CA SER A 64 28.19 -21.19 46.46
C SER A 64 28.31 -19.84 47.15
N GLU A 65 29.09 -19.79 48.23
CA GLU A 65 29.29 -18.57 49.04
C GLU A 65 29.78 -17.38 48.19
N LYS A 66 30.69 -17.64 47.24
CA LYS A 66 31.25 -16.62 46.33
C LYS A 66 30.19 -16.05 45.38
N ASN A 67 29.36 -16.89 44.78
CA ASN A 67 28.34 -16.43 43.83
C ASN A 67 27.18 -15.75 44.56
N LEU A 68 26.77 -16.26 45.72
CA LEU A 68 25.77 -15.59 46.56
C LEU A 68 26.27 -14.22 47.04
N MET A 69 27.55 -14.09 47.41
CA MET A 69 28.15 -12.80 47.74
C MET A 69 28.08 -11.84 46.56
N GLN A 70 28.50 -12.25 45.36
CA GLN A 70 28.50 -11.39 44.17
C GLN A 70 27.10 -10.87 43.79
N VAL A 71 26.06 -11.69 43.99
CA VAL A 71 24.69 -11.36 43.59
C VAL A 71 23.95 -10.56 44.67
N TYR A 72 24.15 -10.89 45.95
CA TYR A 72 23.33 -10.37 47.05
C TYR A 72 24.08 -9.43 48.01
N SER A 73 25.38 -9.18 47.81
CA SER A 73 26.18 -8.35 48.70
C SER A 73 27.20 -7.48 47.95
N ARG A 74 27.57 -6.34 48.56
CA ARG A 74 28.66 -5.46 48.09
C ARG A 74 29.99 -5.74 48.79
N GLN A 75 30.03 -6.75 49.67
CA GLN A 75 31.23 -7.14 50.39
C GLN A 75 32.27 -7.76 49.44
N GLN A 76 33.53 -7.43 49.65
CA GLN A 76 34.65 -7.90 48.82
C GLN A 76 35.19 -9.26 49.27
N THR A 77 34.82 -9.73 50.47
CA THR A 77 35.29 -11.00 51.04
C THR A 77 34.12 -11.87 51.50
N VAL A 78 34.25 -13.18 51.30
CA VAL A 78 33.22 -14.16 51.66
C VAL A 78 32.94 -14.15 53.17
N ALA A 79 33.98 -14.01 54.00
CA ALA A 79 33.83 -13.89 55.44
C ALA A 79 33.02 -12.64 55.85
N GLY A 80 33.23 -11.49 55.18
CA GLY A 80 32.45 -10.27 55.40
C GLY A 80 31.01 -10.39 54.90
N PHE A 81 30.77 -11.18 53.85
CA PHE A 81 29.43 -11.52 53.41
C PHE A 81 28.71 -12.37 54.46
N LEU A 82 29.27 -13.49 54.87
CA LEU A 82 28.63 -14.41 55.81
C LEU A 82 28.32 -13.76 57.17
N SER A 83 29.15 -12.83 57.64
CA SER A 83 28.91 -12.08 58.88
C SER A 83 27.83 -11.00 58.76
N SER A 84 27.55 -10.52 57.54
CA SER A 84 26.51 -9.51 57.26
C SER A 84 25.14 -10.10 56.92
N VAL A 85 25.04 -11.43 56.77
CA VAL A 85 23.76 -12.12 56.56
C VAL A 85 22.93 -12.09 57.84
N THR A 86 21.91 -11.24 57.86
CA THR A 86 20.90 -11.24 58.94
C THR A 86 19.87 -12.36 58.76
N ALA A 87 19.20 -12.75 59.85
CA ALA A 87 18.16 -13.78 59.81
C ALA A 87 17.00 -13.42 58.85
N GLU A 88 16.71 -12.13 58.72
CA GLU A 88 15.67 -11.64 57.82
C GLU A 88 16.10 -11.71 56.34
N MET A 89 17.34 -11.31 56.03
CA MET A 89 17.92 -11.44 54.67
C MET A 89 18.00 -12.91 54.24
N LEU A 90 18.41 -13.80 55.16
CA LEU A 90 18.45 -15.23 54.91
C LEU A 90 17.06 -15.78 54.55
N LYS A 91 16.02 -15.42 55.33
CA LYS A 91 14.65 -15.93 55.14
C LYS A 91 13.96 -15.34 53.91
N LYS A 92 14.14 -14.04 53.62
CA LYS A 92 13.39 -13.34 52.55
C LYS A 92 14.08 -13.35 51.19
N GLN A 93 15.42 -13.40 51.14
CA GLN A 93 16.17 -13.23 49.88
C GLN A 93 17.00 -14.45 49.52
N LEU A 94 17.87 -14.92 50.41
CA LEU A 94 18.80 -16.00 50.09
C LEU A 94 18.11 -17.37 50.00
N ARG A 95 17.27 -17.74 50.98
CA ARG A 95 16.61 -19.05 50.96
C ARG A 95 15.64 -19.28 49.81
N PRO A 96 14.77 -18.35 49.41
CA PRO A 96 13.92 -18.56 48.25
C PRO A 96 14.70 -18.91 46.96
N PHE A 97 15.87 -18.30 46.78
CA PHE A 97 16.78 -18.61 45.66
C PHE A 97 17.44 -19.98 45.81
N ILE A 98 18.03 -20.26 46.97
CA ILE A 98 18.70 -21.55 47.23
C ILE A 98 17.69 -22.71 47.13
N ASP A 99 16.51 -22.54 47.70
CA ASP A 99 15.40 -23.51 47.64
C ASP A 99 15.00 -23.80 46.18
N LYS A 100 14.94 -22.78 45.32
CA LYS A 100 14.68 -22.96 43.88
C LYS A 100 15.73 -23.85 43.23
N LYS A 101 17.00 -23.61 43.54
CA LYS A 101 18.13 -24.38 42.99
C LYS A 101 18.23 -25.79 43.56
N ILE A 102 17.95 -25.98 44.85
CA ILE A 102 17.84 -27.30 45.47
C ILE A 102 16.72 -28.11 44.81
N ARG A 103 15.57 -27.51 44.47
CA ARG A 103 14.51 -28.21 43.73
C ARG A 103 14.93 -28.63 42.33
N GLU A 104 15.67 -27.77 41.62
CA GLU A 104 16.26 -28.12 40.32
C GLU A 104 17.24 -29.31 40.48
N MET A 105 18.09 -29.28 41.52
CA MET A 105 19.03 -30.35 41.84
C MET A 105 18.33 -31.68 42.15
N VAL A 106 17.35 -31.68 43.04
CA VAL A 106 16.61 -32.89 43.45
C VAL A 106 15.91 -33.56 42.27
N ARG A 107 15.35 -32.79 41.34
CA ARG A 107 14.75 -33.33 40.11
C ARG A 107 15.77 -34.05 39.25
N LEU A 108 16.97 -33.48 39.10
CA LEU A 108 18.06 -34.13 38.35
C LEU A 108 18.58 -35.38 39.06
N MET A 109 18.69 -35.34 40.39
CA MET A 109 19.08 -36.49 41.20
C MET A 109 18.09 -37.65 41.05
N GLN A 110 16.77 -37.36 41.11
CA GLN A 110 15.72 -38.36 40.94
C GLN A 110 15.68 -38.94 39.52
N ALA A 111 15.78 -38.11 38.49
CA ALA A 111 15.72 -38.56 37.09
C ALA A 111 16.90 -39.43 36.67
N ASN A 112 18.07 -39.27 37.32
CA ASN A 112 19.32 -39.93 36.92
C ASN A 112 19.87 -40.89 37.98
N HIS A 113 19.13 -41.17 39.05
CA HIS A 113 19.51 -42.06 40.15
C HIS A 113 20.89 -41.77 40.75
N LEU A 114 21.25 -40.49 40.87
CA LEU A 114 22.56 -40.10 41.40
C LEU A 114 22.72 -40.53 42.87
N PRO A 115 23.87 -41.12 43.25
CA PRO A 115 24.11 -41.53 44.62
C PRO A 115 24.34 -40.30 45.51
N VAL A 116 23.70 -40.30 46.68
CA VAL A 116 23.75 -39.18 47.62
C VAL A 116 24.09 -39.69 49.00
N TYR A 117 24.98 -38.98 49.66
CA TYR A 117 25.52 -39.37 50.96
C TYR A 117 25.36 -38.25 51.98
N MET A 118 25.15 -38.63 53.23
CA MET A 118 25.30 -37.71 54.35
C MET A 118 26.80 -37.59 54.64
N LYS A 119 27.35 -36.37 54.58
CA LYS A 119 28.80 -36.17 54.76
C LYS A 119 29.07 -35.23 55.93
N GLU A 120 29.73 -35.76 56.95
CA GLU A 120 30.23 -34.93 58.05
C GLU A 120 31.45 -34.08 57.60
N PRO A 121 31.66 -32.89 58.18
CA PRO A 121 32.83 -32.07 57.90
C PRO A 121 34.13 -32.82 58.17
N GLY A 122 35.07 -32.80 57.22
CA GLY A 122 36.39 -33.44 57.37
C GLY A 122 36.45 -34.94 57.05
N VAL A 123 35.31 -35.63 56.92
CA VAL A 123 35.28 -37.07 56.56
C VAL A 123 35.56 -37.24 55.06
N LYS A 124 36.50 -38.14 54.73
CA LYS A 124 36.88 -38.48 53.35
C LYS A 124 36.37 -39.84 52.89
N LEU A 125 36.12 -40.79 53.79
CA LEU A 125 35.60 -42.11 53.45
C LEU A 125 34.10 -42.16 53.79
N LEU A 126 33.28 -42.51 52.81
CA LEU A 126 31.83 -42.71 52.97
C LEU A 126 31.51 -44.18 52.74
N TYR A 127 30.65 -44.72 53.58
CA TYR A 127 30.23 -46.11 53.54
C TYR A 127 28.82 -46.23 52.96
N GLU A 128 28.43 -47.41 52.47
CA GLU A 128 27.08 -47.61 51.90
C GLU A 128 25.95 -47.31 52.92
N HIS A 129 26.20 -47.41 54.23
CA HIS A 129 25.22 -47.01 55.25
C HIS A 129 25.05 -45.49 55.40
N ASP A 130 25.98 -44.69 54.85
CA ASP A 130 25.87 -43.23 54.76
C ASP A 130 25.04 -42.79 53.55
N ARG A 131 24.66 -43.74 52.67
CA ARG A 131 23.89 -43.49 51.46
C ARG A 131 22.42 -43.27 51.78
N MET A 132 21.89 -42.18 51.25
CA MET A 132 20.49 -41.82 51.40
C MET A 132 19.61 -42.61 50.41
N ARG A 133 18.40 -42.99 50.83
CA ARG A 133 17.43 -43.68 49.99
C ARG A 133 16.45 -42.67 49.38
N PHE A 134 16.44 -42.59 48.05
CA PHE A 134 15.50 -41.76 47.30
C PHE A 134 14.39 -42.62 46.71
N SER A 135 13.14 -42.29 47.01
CA SER A 135 12.03 -42.68 46.16
C SER A 135 11.92 -41.68 45.00
N GLY A 136 11.60 -42.18 43.81
CA GLY A 136 11.28 -41.33 42.65
C GLY A 136 9.91 -40.65 42.76
N ASN A 137 9.10 -41.04 43.75
CA ASN A 137 7.70 -40.68 43.86
C ASN A 137 7.47 -39.50 44.83
N ILE A 138 6.42 -38.74 44.55
CA ILE A 138 6.04 -37.53 45.29
C ILE A 138 5.28 -37.95 46.56
N ALA A 139 5.60 -37.33 47.69
CA ALA A 139 4.85 -37.51 48.93
C ALA A 139 3.52 -36.73 48.88
N GLU A 140 2.44 -37.42 49.22
CA GLU A 140 1.10 -36.85 49.37
C GLU A 140 0.80 -36.59 50.84
N ILE A 141 0.09 -35.50 51.11
CA ILE A 141 -0.30 -35.14 52.47
C ILE A 141 -1.81 -34.92 52.53
N SER A 142 -2.42 -35.46 53.57
CA SER A 142 -3.83 -35.27 53.90
C SER A 142 -3.97 -34.84 55.35
N PHE A 143 -5.04 -34.13 55.66
CA PHE A 143 -5.30 -33.63 57.01
C PHE A 143 -6.54 -34.28 57.62
N ARG A 144 -6.47 -34.57 58.92
CA ARG A 144 -7.63 -35.04 59.68
C ARG A 144 -7.97 -33.99 60.73
N PHE A 145 -9.22 -33.56 60.74
CA PHE A 145 -9.75 -32.58 61.69
C PHE A 145 -10.78 -33.26 62.59
N GLU A 146 -10.76 -32.94 63.88
CA GLU A 146 -11.66 -33.54 64.86
C GLU A 146 -12.12 -32.48 65.87
N ILE A 147 -13.45 -32.40 66.04
CA ILE A 147 -14.12 -31.58 67.06
C ILE A 147 -14.82 -32.51 68.03
N THR A 148 -14.60 -32.26 69.33
CA THR A 148 -15.28 -32.92 70.45
C THR A 148 -15.83 -31.86 71.41
N ASP A 149 -16.53 -32.29 72.46
CA ASP A 149 -17.08 -31.40 73.50
C ASP A 149 -16.00 -30.70 74.34
N HIS A 150 -14.71 -31.04 74.17
CA HIS A 150 -13.61 -30.52 74.99
C HIS A 150 -12.51 -29.83 74.18
N PHE A 151 -12.23 -30.28 72.95
CA PHE A 151 -11.12 -29.74 72.15
C PHE A 151 -11.39 -29.80 70.64
N PHE A 152 -10.68 -28.93 69.91
CA PHE A 152 -10.41 -29.09 68.48
C PHE A 152 -9.00 -29.61 68.30
N ARG A 153 -8.84 -30.63 67.45
CA ARG A 153 -7.50 -31.09 67.07
C ARG A 153 -7.40 -31.39 65.59
N TYR A 154 -6.19 -31.26 65.06
CA TYR A 154 -5.88 -31.66 63.70
C TYR A 154 -4.54 -32.39 63.61
N SER A 155 -4.45 -33.32 62.67
CA SER A 155 -3.25 -34.11 62.37
C SER A 155 -2.99 -34.20 60.87
N ALA A 156 -1.74 -34.45 60.49
CA ALA A 156 -1.36 -34.66 59.10
C ALA A 156 -0.92 -36.11 58.88
N VAL A 157 -1.37 -36.69 57.77
CA VAL A 157 -1.03 -38.04 57.32
C VAL A 157 -0.26 -37.92 56.02
N CYS A 158 0.99 -38.37 56.04
CA CYS A 158 1.87 -38.42 54.88
C CYS A 158 1.81 -39.81 54.24
N ARG A 159 1.61 -39.89 52.94
CA ARG A 159 1.64 -41.14 52.17
C ARG A 159 2.61 -41.01 51.01
N MET A 160 3.31 -42.10 50.73
CA MET A 160 4.19 -42.23 49.58
C MET A 160 4.16 -43.70 49.15
N ASP A 161 4.00 -43.96 47.85
CA ASP A 161 3.94 -45.32 47.30
C ASP A 161 2.79 -46.17 47.90
N GLY A 162 1.69 -45.52 48.28
CA GLY A 162 0.54 -46.16 48.92
C GLY A 162 0.74 -46.51 50.40
N GLU A 163 1.96 -46.37 50.93
CA GLU A 163 2.28 -46.59 52.34
C GLU A 163 2.19 -45.30 53.16
N GLU A 164 1.66 -45.39 54.38
CA GLU A 164 1.66 -44.28 55.34
C GLU A 164 3.06 -44.14 55.96
N ILE A 165 3.67 -42.96 55.79
CA ILE A 165 4.96 -42.64 56.38
C ILE A 165 4.72 -41.95 57.72
N PRO A 166 5.08 -42.59 58.85
CA PRO A 166 4.95 -41.96 60.15
C PRO A 166 5.84 -40.73 60.24
N LEU A 167 5.25 -39.55 60.41
CA LEU A 167 5.97 -38.30 60.65
C LEU A 167 6.59 -38.23 62.06
N GLN A 168 6.35 -39.25 62.92
CA GLN A 168 6.69 -39.29 64.34
C GLN A 168 7.82 -40.28 64.70
N LYS A 169 8.44 -39.99 65.86
CA LYS A 169 9.57 -40.58 66.60
C LYS A 169 10.75 -39.63 66.57
N LYS A 170 11.62 -39.69 67.59
CA LYS A 170 12.88 -38.93 67.77
C LYS A 170 13.87 -39.14 66.60
N ARG A 171 13.42 -38.85 65.39
CA ARG A 171 14.05 -39.05 64.10
C ARG A 171 14.72 -37.76 63.71
N LYS A 172 15.91 -37.85 63.12
CA LYS A 172 16.61 -36.64 62.66
C LYS A 172 15.88 -36.17 61.40
N PHE A 173 15.39 -34.93 61.42
CA PHE A 173 14.76 -34.33 60.26
C PHE A 173 15.50 -33.08 59.82
N MET A 174 15.45 -32.79 58.52
CA MET A 174 16.07 -31.61 57.92
C MET A 174 15.19 -31.06 56.80
N VAL A 175 14.97 -29.75 56.80
CA VAL A 175 14.20 -29.06 55.76
C VAL A 175 15.17 -28.61 54.67
N LEU A 176 15.08 -29.19 53.47
CA LEU A 176 15.90 -28.82 52.32
C LEU A 176 15.27 -27.70 51.48
N SER A 177 13.93 -27.67 51.41
CA SER A 177 13.21 -26.59 50.73
C SER A 177 11.92 -26.27 51.48
N SER A 178 11.58 -24.98 51.56
CA SER A 178 10.43 -24.48 52.30
C SER A 178 9.14 -24.44 51.48
N LYS A 179 9.21 -24.17 50.16
CA LYS A 179 8.03 -24.04 49.29
C LYS A 179 8.34 -24.39 47.81
N PRO A 180 7.84 -25.52 47.26
CA PRO A 180 7.21 -26.63 47.99
C PRO A 180 8.21 -27.33 48.93
N ALA A 181 7.67 -28.00 49.94
CA ALA A 181 8.44 -28.67 50.99
C ALA A 181 9.26 -29.82 50.43
N ILE A 182 10.54 -29.85 50.78
CA ILE A 182 11.40 -31.02 50.62
C ILE A 182 12.01 -31.31 51.99
N LEU A 183 11.70 -32.47 52.54
CA LEU A 183 12.12 -32.88 53.89
C LEU A 183 12.95 -34.14 53.80
N LEU A 184 14.07 -34.17 54.52
CA LEU A 184 14.79 -35.40 54.82
C LEU A 184 14.32 -35.90 56.19
N LEU A 185 13.81 -37.13 56.23
CA LEU A 185 13.39 -37.81 57.46
C LEU A 185 14.19 -39.11 57.60
N ASP A 186 15.12 -39.15 58.56
CA ASP A 186 16.17 -40.17 58.67
C ASP A 186 16.96 -40.34 57.36
N ASP A 187 16.76 -41.45 56.64
CA ASP A 187 17.40 -41.79 55.37
C ASP A 187 16.50 -41.55 54.14
N ARG A 188 15.26 -41.07 54.33
CA ARG A 188 14.25 -40.90 53.26
C ARG A 188 14.01 -39.44 52.88
N LEU A 189 14.08 -39.14 51.59
CA LEU A 189 13.72 -37.83 51.05
C LEU A 189 12.22 -37.76 50.68
N LEU A 190 11.48 -36.88 51.35
CA LEU A 190 10.08 -36.58 51.06
C LEU A 190 9.97 -35.31 50.21
N VAL A 191 9.55 -35.47 48.96
CA VAL A 191 9.33 -34.35 48.03
C VAL A 191 7.83 -34.11 47.90
N PHE A 192 7.33 -32.95 48.34
CA PHE A 192 5.92 -32.61 48.22
C PHE A 192 5.64 -31.72 47.01
N LYS A 193 4.43 -31.79 46.44
CA LYS A 193 4.04 -31.03 45.23
C LYS A 193 3.74 -29.56 45.51
N ARG A 194 3.00 -29.27 46.59
CA ARG A 194 2.38 -27.94 46.82
C ARG A 194 2.51 -27.40 48.25
N ILE A 195 2.79 -28.24 49.24
CA ILE A 195 2.78 -27.84 50.66
C ILE A 195 4.03 -27.08 51.08
N GLU A 196 3.87 -26.13 52.00
CA GLU A 196 4.97 -25.45 52.66
C GLU A 196 5.50 -26.26 53.86
N ALA A 197 6.81 -26.22 54.08
CA ALA A 197 7.43 -26.98 55.16
C ALA A 197 6.87 -26.60 56.54
N SER A 198 6.54 -25.33 56.77
CA SER A 198 5.92 -24.81 58.01
C SER A 198 4.60 -25.48 58.37
N LYS A 199 3.84 -25.98 57.39
CA LYS A 199 2.56 -26.69 57.59
C LYS A 199 2.77 -28.16 57.97
N VAL A 200 3.95 -28.72 57.71
CA VAL A 200 4.30 -30.13 58.01
C VAL A 200 5.15 -30.23 59.28
N THR A 201 6.04 -29.27 59.51
CA THR A 201 7.00 -29.27 60.63
C THR A 201 6.39 -29.46 62.02
N PRO A 202 5.20 -28.93 62.37
CA PRO A 202 4.60 -29.17 63.69
C PRO A 202 4.37 -30.66 63.97
N PHE A 203 4.06 -31.44 62.92
CA PHE A 203 3.76 -32.87 63.02
C PHE A 203 4.99 -33.76 63.07
N LEU A 204 6.18 -33.18 62.85
CA LEU A 204 7.46 -33.86 63.07
C LEU A 204 7.80 -33.97 64.56
N THR A 205 7.20 -33.11 65.40
CA THR A 205 7.44 -33.07 66.85
C THR A 205 6.23 -33.47 67.69
N ARG A 206 5.00 -33.31 67.17
CA ARG A 206 3.74 -33.60 67.88
C ARG A 206 2.82 -34.48 67.02
N LYS A 207 2.03 -35.36 67.65
CA LYS A 207 1.08 -36.25 66.93
C LYS A 207 -0.11 -35.51 66.34
N TYR A 208 -0.57 -34.50 67.04
CA TYR A 208 -1.66 -33.61 66.65
C TYR A 208 -1.41 -32.24 67.29
N VAL A 209 -2.06 -31.23 66.75
CA VAL A 209 -2.16 -29.91 67.38
C VAL A 209 -3.55 -29.85 67.99
N GLU A 210 -3.64 -29.68 69.30
CA GLU A 210 -4.87 -29.60 70.07
C GLU A 210 -5.01 -28.22 70.68
N VAL A 211 -6.22 -27.68 70.63
CA VAL A 211 -6.58 -26.38 71.20
C VAL A 211 -7.91 -26.49 71.94
N PRO A 212 -8.12 -25.67 72.98
CA PRO A 212 -9.39 -25.64 73.70
C PRO A 212 -10.57 -25.35 72.77
N LEU A 213 -11.75 -25.90 73.07
CA LEU A 213 -12.95 -25.69 72.25
C LEU A 213 -13.31 -24.21 72.07
N ALA A 214 -13.00 -23.35 73.05
CA ALA A 214 -13.23 -21.90 72.96
C ALA A 214 -12.52 -21.25 71.76
N ASP A 215 -11.38 -21.80 71.32
CA ASP A 215 -10.60 -21.32 70.18
C ASP A 215 -10.89 -22.09 68.88
N ALA A 216 -11.76 -23.10 68.91
CA ALA A 216 -12.00 -24.00 67.77
C ALA A 216 -12.47 -23.26 66.51
N GLU A 217 -13.38 -22.29 66.65
CA GLU A 217 -13.90 -21.50 65.52
C GLU A 217 -12.80 -20.71 64.81
N LYS A 218 -11.92 -20.06 65.59
CA LYS A 218 -10.76 -19.34 65.07
C LYS A 218 -9.78 -20.26 64.33
N TYR A 219 -9.58 -21.48 64.83
CA TYR A 219 -8.71 -22.46 64.19
C TYR A 219 -9.36 -23.11 62.95
N LEU A 220 -10.68 -23.30 62.92
CA LEU A 220 -11.39 -23.69 61.72
C LEU A 220 -11.19 -22.66 60.61
N GLU A 221 -11.32 -21.37 60.92
CA GLU A 221 -11.13 -20.30 59.95
C GLU A 221 -9.67 -20.11 59.51
N MET A 222 -8.74 -20.02 60.45
CA MET A 222 -7.34 -19.69 60.16
C MET A 222 -6.52 -20.89 59.68
N VAL A 223 -6.92 -22.13 60.01
CA VAL A 223 -6.12 -23.34 59.76
C VAL A 223 -6.89 -24.36 58.92
N ALA A 224 -8.13 -24.71 59.28
CA ALA A 224 -8.86 -25.74 58.54
C ALA A 224 -9.26 -25.26 57.12
N LEU A 225 -9.88 -24.09 56.98
CA LEU A 225 -10.31 -23.57 55.66
C LEU A 225 -9.14 -23.52 54.65
N PRO A 226 -7.97 -22.93 54.95
CA PRO A 226 -6.86 -22.88 53.99
C PRO A 226 -6.26 -24.26 53.68
N LEU A 227 -6.32 -25.21 54.61
CA LEU A 227 -5.82 -26.57 54.38
C LEU A 227 -6.78 -27.39 53.53
N ILE A 228 -8.10 -27.28 53.77
CA ILE A 228 -9.15 -27.93 52.97
C ILE A 228 -9.15 -27.40 51.53
N CYS A 229 -8.82 -26.12 51.32
CA CYS A 229 -8.69 -25.55 49.98
C CYS A 229 -7.70 -26.31 49.10
N ASP A 230 -6.57 -26.71 49.70
CA ASP A 230 -5.37 -27.12 48.97
C ASP A 230 -5.08 -28.62 49.08
N TYR A 231 -5.61 -29.31 50.11
CA TYR A 231 -5.27 -30.68 50.46
C TYR A 231 -6.50 -31.52 50.80
N PRO A 232 -6.48 -32.84 50.50
CA PRO A 232 -7.51 -33.77 50.97
C PRO A 232 -7.65 -33.73 52.49
N ALA A 233 -8.88 -33.61 52.97
CA ALA A 233 -9.20 -33.51 54.37
C ALA A 233 -10.35 -34.43 54.75
N THR A 234 -10.29 -35.00 55.95
CA THR A 234 -11.42 -35.71 56.57
C THR A 234 -11.77 -35.03 57.88
N SER A 235 -13.06 -34.92 58.18
CA SER A 235 -13.57 -34.35 59.44
C SER A 235 -14.22 -35.44 60.31
N SER A 236 -14.21 -35.20 61.62
CA SER A 236 -14.97 -35.94 62.62
C SER A 236 -15.56 -34.93 63.60
N GLY A 237 -16.86 -35.01 63.88
CA GLY A 237 -17.59 -34.06 64.73
C GLY A 237 -18.11 -32.80 64.02
N PHE A 238 -17.85 -32.63 62.71
CA PHE A 238 -18.44 -31.59 61.86
C PHE A 238 -18.48 -32.02 60.39
N ASP A 239 -19.38 -31.43 59.60
CA ASP A 239 -19.63 -31.85 58.22
C ASP A 239 -18.79 -31.07 57.20
N LEU A 240 -18.22 -31.79 56.24
CA LEU A 240 -17.55 -31.27 55.05
C LEU A 240 -18.39 -31.60 53.82
N ILE A 241 -18.99 -30.59 53.20
CA ILE A 241 -19.93 -30.77 52.08
C ILE A 241 -19.33 -30.17 50.80
N HIS A 242 -19.12 -31.00 49.78
CA HIS A 242 -18.67 -30.55 48.46
C HIS A 242 -19.88 -30.15 47.58
N GLU A 243 -20.00 -28.86 47.29
CA GLU A 243 -21.00 -28.31 46.39
C GLU A 243 -20.55 -28.42 44.93
N ARG A 244 -21.40 -28.98 44.06
CA ARG A 244 -21.20 -28.88 42.60
C ARG A 244 -21.81 -27.57 42.10
N ARG A 245 -20.99 -26.66 41.58
CA ARG A 245 -21.43 -25.42 40.93
C ARG A 245 -21.15 -25.47 39.44
N THR A 246 -22.12 -25.07 38.62
CA THR A 246 -21.96 -24.96 37.17
C THR A 246 -21.08 -23.77 36.81
N CYS A 247 -20.15 -23.96 35.87
CA CYS A 247 -19.38 -22.89 35.27
C CYS A 247 -20.20 -22.22 34.16
N ILE A 248 -20.48 -20.93 34.29
CA ILE A 248 -21.20 -20.16 33.28
C ILE A 248 -20.24 -19.14 32.68
N PRO A 249 -19.87 -19.26 31.39
CA PRO A 249 -19.03 -18.30 30.71
C PRO A 249 -19.86 -17.08 30.29
N GLU A 250 -19.47 -15.90 30.75
CA GLU A 250 -20.15 -14.64 30.48
C GLU A 250 -19.28 -13.74 29.61
N LEU A 251 -19.89 -13.19 28.55
CA LEU A 251 -19.26 -12.25 27.62
C LEU A 251 -19.89 -10.85 27.70
N SER A 252 -19.04 -9.83 27.63
CA SER A 252 -19.45 -8.44 27.40
C SER A 252 -18.54 -7.78 26.36
N VAL A 253 -19.03 -6.73 25.70
CA VAL A 253 -18.23 -5.91 24.77
C VAL A 253 -17.80 -4.64 25.52
N GLU A 254 -16.50 -4.45 25.67
CA GLU A 254 -15.90 -3.29 26.34
C GLU A 254 -14.79 -2.68 25.47
N ARG A 255 -14.35 -1.47 25.83
CA ARG A 255 -13.16 -0.89 25.19
C ARG A 255 -11.89 -1.47 25.80
N SER A 256 -10.91 -1.76 24.94
CA SER A 256 -9.57 -2.18 25.33
C SER A 256 -8.78 -0.99 25.88
N ILE A 257 -7.57 -1.27 26.40
CA ILE A 257 -6.62 -0.23 26.84
C ILE A 257 -6.25 0.73 25.69
N ASN A 258 -6.34 0.28 24.44
CA ASN A 258 -6.04 1.06 23.24
C ASN A 258 -7.28 1.73 22.62
N ASP A 259 -8.40 1.79 23.36
CA ASP A 259 -9.69 2.35 22.90
C ASP A 259 -10.36 1.57 21.75
N GLU A 260 -9.92 0.33 21.49
CA GLU A 260 -10.49 -0.57 20.48
C GLU A 260 -11.59 -1.48 21.08
N PRO A 261 -12.61 -1.89 20.31
CA PRO A 261 -13.64 -2.81 20.80
C PRO A 261 -13.04 -4.21 21.09
N ALA A 262 -13.32 -4.74 22.28
CA ALA A 262 -12.81 -6.01 22.77
C ALA A 262 -13.89 -6.84 23.47
N LEU A 263 -13.75 -8.16 23.42
CA LEU A 263 -14.57 -9.07 24.21
C LEU A 263 -13.98 -9.23 25.60
N GLN A 264 -14.80 -9.12 26.63
CA GLN A 264 -14.43 -9.41 28.01
C GLN A 264 -15.09 -10.72 28.46
N LEU A 265 -14.27 -11.71 28.84
CA LEU A 265 -14.71 -13.02 29.31
C LEU A 265 -14.55 -13.15 30.83
N ARG A 266 -15.61 -13.62 31.49
CA ARG A 266 -15.60 -13.96 32.92
C ARG A 266 -16.32 -15.30 33.14
N PHE A 267 -15.90 -16.06 34.15
CA PHE A 267 -16.55 -17.30 34.55
C PHE A 267 -17.29 -17.13 35.87
N ARG A 268 -18.59 -17.45 35.87
CA ARG A 268 -19.43 -17.36 37.07
C ARG A 268 -19.68 -18.74 37.66
N TYR A 269 -19.45 -18.89 38.97
CA TYR A 269 -19.78 -20.08 39.77
C TYR A 269 -20.66 -19.67 40.95
N GLY A 270 -21.98 -19.74 40.76
CA GLY A 270 -22.94 -19.19 41.72
C GLY A 270 -22.87 -17.66 41.77
N ASP A 271 -22.41 -17.14 42.90
CA ASP A 271 -22.28 -15.70 43.23
C ASP A 271 -20.89 -15.12 43.00
N ARG A 272 -19.90 -15.95 42.60
CA ARG A 272 -18.52 -15.51 42.40
C ARG A 272 -18.12 -15.49 40.93
N TYR A 273 -17.25 -14.54 40.59
CA TYR A 273 -16.69 -14.32 39.25
C TYR A 273 -15.19 -14.57 39.24
N PHE A 274 -14.71 -15.22 38.18
CA PHE A 274 -13.30 -15.51 37.98
C PHE A 274 -12.84 -15.09 36.59
N SER A 275 -11.62 -14.55 36.53
CA SER A 275 -10.94 -14.20 35.30
C SER A 275 -10.19 -15.41 34.74
N PRO A 276 -10.19 -15.62 33.40
CA PRO A 276 -9.40 -16.65 32.71
C PRO A 276 -7.94 -16.79 33.18
N GLY A 277 -7.25 -15.68 33.51
CA GLY A 277 -5.83 -15.70 33.91
C GLY A 277 -5.51 -16.10 35.37
N LYS A 278 -6.50 -16.11 36.29
CA LYS A 278 -6.21 -16.17 37.74
C LYS A 278 -6.20 -17.60 38.29
N LYS A 279 -5.00 -18.16 38.53
CA LYS A 279 -4.78 -19.54 39.04
C LYS A 279 -4.57 -19.66 40.56
N SER A 280 -4.78 -18.58 41.33
CA SER A 280 -4.29 -18.50 42.72
C SER A 280 -5.07 -19.34 43.74
N GLN A 281 -6.34 -19.67 43.48
CA GLN A 281 -7.18 -20.48 44.37
C GLN A 281 -8.19 -21.30 43.54
N LEU A 282 -8.25 -22.61 43.79
CA LEU A 282 -9.10 -23.55 43.04
C LEU A 282 -10.37 -23.89 43.82
N THR A 283 -10.25 -23.98 45.13
CA THR A 283 -11.30 -24.43 46.03
C THR A 283 -11.71 -23.28 46.95
N TYR A 284 -13.01 -23.09 47.11
CA TYR A 284 -13.57 -21.98 47.87
C TYR A 284 -14.49 -22.50 48.97
N PRO A 285 -13.98 -22.60 50.21
CA PRO A 285 -14.77 -23.04 51.33
C PRO A 285 -15.49 -21.86 52.00
N ARG A 286 -16.62 -22.16 52.62
CA ARG A 286 -17.46 -21.27 53.42
C ARG A 286 -17.87 -22.02 54.67
N LEU A 287 -17.60 -21.43 55.83
CA LEU A 287 -18.03 -21.94 57.13
C LEU A 287 -19.43 -21.41 57.45
N GLU A 288 -20.35 -22.29 57.81
CA GLU A 288 -21.68 -21.95 58.32
C GLU A 288 -21.95 -22.69 59.64
N LYS A 289 -22.89 -22.18 60.43
CA LYS A 289 -23.39 -22.88 61.63
C LYS A 289 -24.80 -23.39 61.34
N VAL A 290 -24.97 -24.70 61.33
CA VAL A 290 -26.26 -25.36 61.16
C VAL A 290 -26.56 -26.11 62.46
N ASP A 291 -27.66 -25.76 63.13
CA ASP A 291 -28.08 -26.34 64.43
C ASP A 291 -26.97 -26.35 65.51
N GLY A 292 -26.18 -25.28 65.56
CA GLY A 292 -25.09 -25.12 66.54
C GLY A 292 -23.81 -25.90 66.21
N LYS A 293 -23.78 -26.69 65.12
CA LYS A 293 -22.59 -27.39 64.63
C LYS A 293 -21.96 -26.64 63.45
N PRO A 294 -20.63 -26.57 63.36
CA PRO A 294 -19.97 -26.01 62.18
C PRO A 294 -20.16 -26.93 60.97
N VAL A 295 -20.44 -26.35 59.81
CA VAL A 295 -20.50 -27.04 58.51
C VAL A 295 -19.64 -26.26 57.54
N ILE A 296 -18.75 -26.94 56.82
CA ILE A 296 -17.92 -26.31 55.79
C ILE A 296 -18.41 -26.76 54.42
N TYR A 297 -19.00 -25.82 53.68
CA TYR A 297 -19.34 -25.99 52.27
C TYR A 297 -18.17 -25.57 51.41
N TYR A 298 -17.83 -26.33 50.37
CA TYR A 298 -16.78 -25.94 49.45
C TYR A 298 -17.07 -26.41 48.03
N TYR A 299 -16.65 -25.63 47.04
CA TYR A 299 -16.69 -26.02 45.63
C TYR A 299 -15.34 -25.77 44.98
N THR A 300 -15.10 -26.50 43.89
CA THR A 300 -13.86 -26.43 43.12
C THR A 300 -14.14 -25.91 41.71
N ARG A 301 -13.32 -24.98 41.22
CA ARG A 301 -13.38 -24.51 39.83
C ARG A 301 -13.02 -25.63 38.86
N ASP A 302 -13.72 -25.69 37.74
CA ASP A 302 -13.42 -26.58 36.63
C ASP A 302 -12.53 -25.87 35.61
N LEU A 303 -11.22 -25.94 35.85
CA LEU A 303 -10.25 -25.28 34.97
C LEU A 303 -10.17 -25.90 33.58
N GLU A 304 -10.53 -27.17 33.42
CA GLU A 304 -10.51 -27.83 32.11
C GLU A 304 -11.61 -27.25 31.23
N LEU A 305 -12.81 -27.12 31.80
CA LEU A 305 -13.95 -26.52 31.12
C LEU A 305 -13.75 -25.01 30.86
N GLU A 306 -13.16 -24.26 31.80
CA GLU A 306 -12.76 -22.86 31.55
C GLU A 306 -11.80 -22.75 30.35
N GLN A 307 -10.83 -23.65 30.25
CA GLN A 307 -9.86 -23.65 29.14
C GLN A 307 -10.51 -23.97 27.79
N ILE A 308 -11.54 -24.82 27.75
CA ILE A 308 -12.30 -25.10 26.52
C ILE A 308 -12.93 -23.81 25.96
N TYR A 309 -13.54 -22.98 26.80
CA TYR A 309 -14.14 -21.71 26.36
C TYR A 309 -13.10 -20.69 25.90
N ILE A 310 -11.93 -20.63 26.54
CA ILE A 310 -10.82 -19.78 26.09
C ILE A 310 -10.34 -20.23 24.70
N ASN A 311 -10.14 -21.54 24.52
CA ASN A 311 -9.69 -22.10 23.24
C ASN A 311 -10.72 -21.88 22.11
N LEU A 312 -12.02 -21.83 22.42
CA LEU A 312 -13.06 -21.50 21.44
C LEU A 312 -12.90 -20.07 20.91
N LEU A 313 -12.66 -19.09 21.78
CA LEU A 313 -12.40 -17.70 21.36
C LEU A 313 -11.11 -17.59 20.54
N GLU A 314 -10.05 -18.30 20.93
CA GLU A 314 -8.79 -18.35 20.17
C GLU A 314 -8.98 -18.95 18.78
N LYS A 315 -9.75 -20.05 18.66
CA LYS A 315 -10.10 -20.67 17.38
C LYS A 315 -10.87 -19.72 16.46
N TRP A 316 -11.68 -18.82 17.04
CA TRP A 316 -12.41 -17.78 16.31
C TRP A 316 -11.58 -16.52 16.01
N GLY A 317 -10.27 -16.55 16.24
CA GLY A 317 -9.34 -15.48 15.86
C GLY A 317 -9.18 -14.37 16.91
N PHE A 318 -9.64 -14.60 18.14
CA PHE A 318 -9.41 -13.67 19.25
C PHE A 318 -8.15 -14.02 20.02
N LYS A 319 -7.31 -13.03 20.25
CA LYS A 319 -6.12 -13.16 21.09
C LYS A 319 -6.37 -12.51 22.44
N GLN A 320 -6.04 -13.22 23.50
CA GLN A 320 -6.09 -12.68 24.85
C GLN A 320 -5.01 -11.60 25.04
N ILE A 321 -5.42 -10.38 25.42
CA ILE A 321 -4.50 -9.26 25.71
C ILE A 321 -4.31 -9.07 27.22
N THR A 322 -5.38 -9.25 28.00
CA THR A 322 -5.34 -9.15 29.47
C THR A 322 -6.00 -10.37 30.11
N ASP A 323 -5.99 -10.45 31.44
CA ASP A 323 -6.62 -11.56 32.18
C ASP A 323 -8.11 -11.77 31.83
N VAL A 324 -8.78 -10.77 31.26
CA VAL A 324 -10.21 -10.80 30.90
C VAL A 324 -10.50 -10.37 29.46
N GLN A 325 -9.62 -9.61 28.78
CA GLN A 325 -9.92 -9.04 27.45
C GLN A 325 -9.31 -9.84 26.30
N PHE A 326 -10.11 -9.97 25.25
CA PHE A 326 -9.85 -10.68 24.01
C PHE A 326 -10.07 -9.72 22.83
N VAL A 327 -9.05 -9.54 22.00
CA VAL A 327 -9.12 -8.69 20.81
C VAL A 327 -8.89 -9.53 19.57
N ARG A 328 -9.64 -9.25 18.52
CA ARG A 328 -9.53 -9.96 17.25
C ARG A 328 -8.29 -9.50 16.50
N VAL A 329 -7.47 -10.43 16.05
CA VAL A 329 -6.31 -10.12 15.20
C VAL A 329 -6.82 -9.89 13.79
N VAL A 330 -6.72 -8.66 13.28
CA VAL A 330 -7.18 -8.29 11.94
C VAL A 330 -6.21 -8.90 10.91
N GLU A 331 -6.67 -9.85 10.11
CA GLU A 331 -6.02 -10.16 8.84
C GLU A 331 -6.39 -9.07 7.83
N THR A 332 -5.41 -8.64 7.04
CA THR A 332 -5.59 -7.67 5.97
C THR A 332 -6.71 -8.10 5.02
N GLY A 333 -7.83 -7.38 5.06
CA GLY A 333 -8.96 -7.53 4.14
C GLY A 333 -10.27 -8.01 4.78
N GLY A 334 -11.11 -7.07 5.23
CA GLY A 334 -12.54 -7.13 4.86
C GLY A 334 -13.61 -7.21 5.95
N TYR A 335 -13.33 -7.56 7.21
CA TYR A 335 -14.38 -7.61 8.24
C TYR A 335 -13.95 -6.95 9.54
N THR A 336 -14.67 -5.92 9.97
CA THR A 336 -14.45 -5.30 11.28
C THR A 336 -14.81 -6.27 12.41
N PHE A 337 -14.34 -5.99 13.64
CA PHE A 337 -14.71 -6.72 14.86
C PHE A 337 -16.24 -6.88 15.01
N ILE A 338 -17.01 -5.85 14.61
CA ILE A 338 -18.46 -5.86 14.72
C ILE A 338 -19.13 -6.68 13.61
N ASP A 339 -18.64 -6.62 12.37
CA ASP A 339 -19.21 -7.43 11.28
C ASP A 339 -19.12 -8.94 11.60
N TRP A 340 -18.00 -9.34 12.21
CA TRP A 340 -17.82 -10.72 12.65
C TRP A 340 -18.75 -11.09 13.81
N LEU A 341 -18.91 -10.19 14.80
CA LEU A 341 -19.85 -10.40 15.90
C LEU A 341 -21.29 -10.57 15.41
N GLN A 342 -21.71 -9.81 14.39
CA GLN A 342 -23.03 -9.96 13.79
C GLN A 342 -23.19 -11.32 13.10
N GLN A 343 -22.22 -11.71 12.26
CA GLN A 343 -22.27 -13.00 11.55
C GLN A 343 -22.27 -14.21 12.49
N HIS A 344 -21.55 -14.15 13.61
CA HIS A 344 -21.37 -15.28 14.53
C HIS A 344 -22.21 -15.16 15.81
N LYS A 345 -23.16 -14.23 15.86
CA LYS A 345 -23.97 -13.96 17.05
C LYS A 345 -24.70 -15.21 17.58
N ALA A 346 -25.36 -15.95 16.71
CA ALA A 346 -26.12 -17.14 17.10
C ALA A 346 -25.22 -18.23 17.68
N GLU A 347 -24.02 -18.40 17.13
CA GLU A 347 -23.04 -19.36 17.63
C GLU A 347 -22.48 -18.94 19.00
N LEU A 348 -22.21 -17.64 19.19
CA LEU A 348 -21.76 -17.10 20.46
C LEU A 348 -22.83 -17.23 21.55
N GLU A 349 -24.09 -16.92 21.25
CA GLU A 349 -25.21 -17.04 22.21
C GLU A 349 -25.49 -18.51 22.60
N SER A 350 -25.10 -19.48 21.76
CA SER A 350 -25.19 -20.91 22.10
C SER A 350 -24.15 -21.37 23.12
N CYS A 351 -23.00 -20.69 23.20
CA CYS A 351 -21.86 -21.08 24.01
C CYS A 351 -21.61 -20.15 25.22
N PHE A 352 -22.07 -18.90 25.15
CA PHE A 352 -21.78 -17.84 26.11
C PHE A 352 -23.04 -17.08 26.53
N SER A 353 -23.09 -16.67 27.80
CA SER A 353 -24.14 -15.79 28.32
C SER A 353 -23.72 -14.33 28.17
N PHE A 354 -24.42 -13.55 27.35
CA PHE A 354 -24.13 -12.11 27.19
C PHE A 354 -24.69 -11.29 28.35
N VAL A 355 -23.84 -10.51 29.02
CA VAL A 355 -24.23 -9.69 30.18
C VAL A 355 -24.16 -8.21 29.84
N LYS A 356 -25.18 -7.46 30.30
CA LYS A 356 -25.25 -5.99 30.17
C LYS A 356 -24.46 -5.35 31.31
N THR A 357 -23.48 -4.51 31.01
CA THR A 357 -22.73 -3.73 32.02
C THR A 357 -23.10 -2.25 31.93
N ASP A 358 -23.19 -1.54 33.07
CA ASP A 358 -23.54 -0.11 33.12
C ASP A 358 -22.49 0.82 32.46
N THR A 359 -21.27 0.33 32.24
CA THR A 359 -20.15 1.05 31.64
C THR A 359 -19.92 0.76 30.15
N SER A 360 -20.71 -0.13 29.53
CA SER A 360 -20.52 -0.53 28.13
C SER A 360 -21.28 0.39 27.17
N LEU A 361 -20.58 0.97 26.19
CA LEU A 361 -21.21 1.55 25.00
C LEU A 361 -22.13 0.48 24.37
N ARG A 362 -23.42 0.77 24.24
CA ARG A 362 -24.38 -0.17 23.68
C ARG A 362 -24.24 -0.18 22.16
N TYR A 363 -23.41 -1.03 21.58
CA TYR A 363 -23.30 -1.09 20.11
C TYR A 363 -24.58 -1.64 19.47
N TYR A 364 -25.04 -0.99 18.40
CA TYR A 364 -26.13 -1.48 17.57
C TYR A 364 -25.63 -2.62 16.68
N LEU A 365 -26.24 -3.79 16.81
CA LEU A 365 -25.86 -5.03 16.09
C LEU A 365 -26.92 -5.47 15.07
N GLY A 366 -27.87 -4.61 14.71
CA GLY A 366 -28.88 -4.92 13.69
C GLY A 366 -28.40 -4.59 12.27
N GLU A 367 -29.17 -5.00 11.27
CA GLU A 367 -28.90 -4.67 9.87
C GLU A 367 -29.01 -3.16 9.62
N ILE A 368 -28.14 -2.66 8.76
CA ILE A 368 -28.15 -1.28 8.25
C ILE A 368 -28.52 -1.37 6.78
N SER A 369 -29.69 -0.87 6.40
CA SER A 369 -30.13 -0.84 5.00
C SER A 369 -30.14 0.59 4.47
N LEU A 370 -29.83 0.74 3.19
CA LEU A 370 -29.74 2.02 2.49
C LEU A 370 -30.61 1.96 1.24
N THR A 371 -31.48 2.96 1.08
CA THR A 371 -32.28 3.17 -0.13
C THR A 371 -31.88 4.49 -0.77
N GLN A 372 -31.69 4.49 -2.08
CA GLN A 372 -31.24 5.65 -2.85
C GLN A 372 -32.19 5.94 -4.01
N GLU A 373 -32.52 7.22 -4.20
CA GLU A 373 -33.27 7.75 -5.32
C GLU A 373 -32.48 8.92 -5.95
N ILE A 374 -32.32 8.90 -7.28
CA ILE A 374 -31.64 9.96 -8.03
C ILE A 374 -32.65 10.56 -9.01
N SER A 375 -32.90 11.86 -8.90
CA SER A 375 -33.79 12.59 -9.80
C SER A 375 -33.00 13.63 -10.61
N PRO A 376 -32.99 13.55 -11.95
CA PRO A 376 -32.35 14.56 -12.79
C PRO A 376 -33.19 15.83 -12.90
N SER A 377 -32.60 16.98 -12.59
CA SER A 377 -33.13 18.33 -12.79
C SER A 377 -32.34 19.06 -13.91
N PRO A 378 -32.74 20.25 -14.40
CA PRO A 378 -32.05 20.93 -15.51
C PRO A 378 -30.55 21.23 -15.28
N ASP A 379 -30.17 21.65 -14.06
CA ASP A 379 -28.79 22.02 -13.71
C ASP A 379 -28.14 21.09 -12.66
N TRP A 380 -28.93 20.20 -12.04
CA TRP A 380 -28.56 19.44 -10.84
C TRP A 380 -29.07 18.00 -10.90
N PHE A 381 -28.44 17.13 -10.12
CA PHE A 381 -28.97 15.85 -9.69
C PHE A 381 -29.43 16.01 -8.24
N ASP A 382 -30.70 15.73 -7.98
CA ASP A 382 -31.27 15.66 -6.64
C ASP A 382 -31.14 14.21 -6.15
N ILE A 383 -30.27 13.98 -5.15
CA ILE A 383 -29.96 12.65 -4.63
C ILE A 383 -30.55 12.53 -3.23
N ARG A 384 -31.53 11.63 -3.06
CA ARG A 384 -32.14 11.31 -1.77
C ARG A 384 -31.68 9.93 -1.32
N ILE A 385 -30.97 9.87 -0.20
CA ILE A 385 -30.50 8.62 0.40
C ILE A 385 -31.10 8.52 1.81
N THR A 386 -31.78 7.41 2.09
CA THR A 386 -32.36 7.12 3.39
C THR A 386 -31.72 5.86 3.96
N VAL A 387 -31.30 5.96 5.22
CA VAL A 387 -30.69 4.85 5.96
C VAL A 387 -31.65 4.39 7.04
N ARG A 388 -31.89 3.08 7.09
CA ARG A 388 -32.66 2.43 8.13
C ARG A 388 -31.76 1.62 9.05
N MET A 389 -31.85 1.90 10.34
CA MET A 389 -31.18 1.16 11.41
C MET A 389 -32.25 0.77 12.46
N GLY A 390 -32.75 -0.46 12.38
CA GLY A 390 -33.85 -0.94 13.20
C GLY A 390 -35.15 -0.22 12.88
N ASP A 391 -35.70 0.46 13.89
CA ASP A 391 -36.91 1.29 13.78
C ASP A 391 -36.61 2.76 13.43
N PHE A 392 -35.34 3.14 13.34
CA PHE A 392 -34.94 4.51 13.04
C PHE A 392 -34.65 4.70 11.55
N LEU A 393 -35.11 5.84 11.02
CA LEU A 393 -34.85 6.30 9.66
C LEU A 393 -34.07 7.61 9.72
N PHE A 394 -32.93 7.66 9.02
CA PHE A 394 -32.07 8.83 8.94
C PHE A 394 -31.84 9.25 7.49
N PRO A 395 -32.03 10.54 7.16
CA PRO A 395 -31.46 11.09 5.93
C PRO A 395 -29.94 10.97 5.95
N PHE A 396 -29.34 10.52 4.85
CA PHE A 396 -27.91 10.21 4.78
C PHE A 396 -27.01 11.43 5.10
N ILE A 397 -27.52 12.64 4.88
CA ILE A 397 -26.84 13.91 5.22
C ILE A 397 -26.40 13.98 6.68
N ARG A 398 -27.10 13.31 7.61
CA ARG A 398 -26.72 13.27 9.02
C ARG A 398 -25.35 12.62 9.26
N PHE A 399 -24.89 11.77 8.34
CA PHE A 399 -23.59 11.09 8.44
C PHE A 399 -22.45 11.89 7.80
N ARG A 400 -22.69 13.07 7.20
CA ARG A 400 -21.67 13.90 6.53
C ARG A 400 -20.43 14.14 7.41
N LYS A 401 -20.65 14.64 8.63
CA LYS A 401 -19.56 14.96 9.57
C LYS A 401 -18.75 13.70 9.91
N HIS A 402 -19.45 12.60 10.16
CA HIS A 402 -18.85 11.30 10.46
C HIS A 402 -17.99 10.81 9.31
N ILE A 403 -18.51 10.86 8.09
CA ILE A 403 -17.84 10.40 6.87
C ILE A 403 -16.60 11.26 6.54
N LEU A 404 -16.73 12.59 6.61
CA LEU A 404 -15.62 13.51 6.31
C LEU A 404 -14.51 13.50 7.37
N GLU A 405 -14.85 13.28 8.65
CA GLU A 405 -13.89 13.20 9.75
C GLU A 405 -13.33 11.77 9.96
N GLY A 406 -13.78 10.79 9.17
CA GLY A 406 -13.41 9.38 9.33
C GLY A 406 -13.94 8.74 10.62
N LYS A 407 -14.92 9.36 11.28
CA LYS A 407 -15.52 8.86 12.52
C LYS A 407 -16.63 7.86 12.21
N ARG A 408 -16.33 6.57 12.34
CA ARG A 408 -17.25 5.46 12.06
C ARG A 408 -18.41 5.30 13.05
N GLU A 409 -18.33 5.93 14.22
CA GLU A 409 -19.33 5.81 15.28
C GLU A 409 -20.46 6.84 15.13
N PHE A 410 -21.71 6.38 15.12
CA PHE A 410 -22.92 7.20 15.13
C PHE A 410 -23.84 6.82 16.29
N VAL A 411 -24.32 7.79 17.07
CA VAL A 411 -25.20 7.52 18.23
C VAL A 411 -26.66 7.56 17.82
N LEU A 412 -27.38 6.47 18.06
CA LEU A 412 -28.82 6.30 17.84
C LEU A 412 -29.65 6.99 18.94
N PRO A 413 -30.93 7.34 18.66
CA PRO A 413 -31.82 8.00 19.62
C PRO A 413 -32.09 7.20 20.91
N ASP A 414 -31.95 5.89 20.88
CA ASP A 414 -32.08 5.00 22.05
C ASP A 414 -30.79 4.89 22.89
N GLY A 415 -29.75 5.63 22.51
CA GLY A 415 -28.44 5.66 23.17
C GLY A 415 -27.49 4.55 22.71
N GLN A 416 -27.86 3.75 21.70
CA GLN A 416 -26.95 2.78 21.09
C GLN A 416 -25.95 3.46 20.15
N VAL A 417 -24.80 2.84 19.89
CA VAL A 417 -23.78 3.31 18.93
C VAL A 417 -23.76 2.38 17.73
N ALA A 418 -24.16 2.89 16.57
CA ALA A 418 -24.02 2.20 15.29
C ALA A 418 -22.64 2.47 14.69
N LEU A 419 -22.00 1.43 14.13
CA LEU A 419 -20.83 1.60 13.28
C LEU A 419 -21.26 1.70 11.82
N LEU A 420 -20.83 2.76 11.16
CA LEU A 420 -21.10 2.99 9.75
C LEU A 420 -20.22 2.04 8.88
N PRO A 421 -20.78 1.43 7.82
CA PRO A 421 -20.03 0.60 6.88
C PRO A 421 -18.85 1.35 6.25
N GLU A 422 -17.72 0.67 6.04
CA GLU A 422 -16.50 1.27 5.50
C GLU A 422 -16.69 1.77 4.07
N ASP A 423 -17.39 0.98 3.26
CA ASP A 423 -17.74 1.30 1.88
C ASP A 423 -18.48 2.65 1.76
N TRP A 424 -19.16 3.12 2.82
CA TRP A 424 -19.83 4.41 2.77
C TRP A 424 -18.86 5.59 2.75
N PHE A 425 -17.73 5.45 3.44
CA PHE A 425 -16.68 6.45 3.49
C PHE A 425 -15.98 6.56 2.14
N GLU A 426 -15.83 5.43 1.45
CA GLU A 426 -15.25 5.41 0.11
C GLU A 426 -16.26 5.92 -0.93
N LYS A 427 -17.45 5.31 -0.99
CA LYS A 427 -18.42 5.51 -2.07
C LYS A 427 -19.09 6.89 -2.05
N TYR A 428 -19.37 7.44 -0.87
CA TYR A 428 -20.18 8.68 -0.76
C TYR A 428 -19.39 9.90 -0.27
N SER A 429 -18.07 9.81 -0.04
CA SER A 429 -17.29 10.99 0.34
C SER A 429 -17.32 12.08 -0.73
N ASP A 430 -17.26 11.69 -2.01
CA ASP A 430 -17.36 12.57 -3.18
C ASP A 430 -18.67 13.34 -3.20
N LEU A 431 -19.76 12.65 -2.89
CA LEU A 431 -21.10 13.21 -2.86
C LEU A 431 -21.18 14.40 -1.88
N PHE A 432 -20.59 14.28 -0.69
CA PHE A 432 -20.52 15.38 0.29
C PHE A 432 -19.48 16.45 -0.06
N THR A 433 -18.43 16.09 -0.78
CA THR A 433 -17.38 17.02 -1.18
C THR A 433 -17.89 18.01 -2.23
N PHE A 434 -18.68 17.52 -3.19
CA PHE A 434 -19.14 18.29 -4.35
C PHE A 434 -20.62 18.69 -4.32
N GLY A 435 -21.40 18.16 -3.37
CA GLY A 435 -22.82 18.44 -3.23
C GLY A 435 -23.14 19.63 -2.32
N ASP A 436 -24.17 20.39 -2.70
CA ASP A 436 -24.81 21.39 -1.86
C ASP A 436 -25.82 20.71 -0.92
N ASP A 437 -25.69 20.99 0.38
CA ASP A 437 -26.48 20.33 1.42
C ASP A 437 -27.88 20.92 1.54
N ARG A 438 -28.89 20.05 1.53
CA ARG A 438 -30.23 20.32 2.02
C ARG A 438 -30.60 19.34 3.12
N PRO A 439 -31.65 19.61 3.92
CA PRO A 439 -31.99 18.79 5.08
C PRO A 439 -32.29 17.31 4.77
N GLU A 440 -32.78 17.00 3.56
CA GLU A 440 -33.20 15.65 3.16
C GLU A 440 -32.64 15.18 1.82
N GLU A 441 -31.97 16.06 1.07
CA GLU A 441 -31.46 15.78 -0.28
C GLU A 441 -30.06 16.38 -0.44
N ILE A 442 -29.25 15.77 -1.30
CA ILE A 442 -27.93 16.26 -1.67
C ILE A 442 -28.01 16.69 -3.13
N ARG A 443 -27.70 17.95 -3.41
CA ARG A 443 -27.72 18.49 -4.77
C ARG A 443 -26.34 18.48 -5.37
N VAL A 444 -26.16 17.75 -6.45
CA VAL A 444 -24.90 17.68 -7.18
C VAL A 444 -25.05 18.37 -8.52
N ARG A 445 -24.14 19.26 -8.89
CA ARG A 445 -24.16 19.90 -10.23
C ARG A 445 -24.04 18.83 -11.32
N LYS A 446 -24.73 19.01 -12.44
CA LYS A 446 -24.67 18.06 -13.57
C LYS A 446 -23.26 17.70 -14.03
N MET A 447 -22.33 18.64 -13.91
CA MET A 447 -20.93 18.42 -14.27
C MET A 447 -20.26 17.29 -13.47
N HIS A 448 -20.71 16.98 -12.26
CA HIS A 448 -20.22 15.84 -11.48
C HIS A 448 -20.96 14.54 -11.81
N LEU A 449 -21.43 14.39 -13.07
CA LEU A 449 -22.06 13.17 -13.58
C LEU A 449 -21.27 11.91 -13.21
N GLY A 450 -19.93 11.95 -13.29
CA GLY A 450 -19.05 10.83 -12.92
C GLY A 450 -19.14 10.40 -11.46
N VAL A 451 -19.46 11.32 -10.56
CA VAL A 451 -19.72 11.00 -9.14
C VAL A 451 -21.06 10.30 -9.01
N VAL A 452 -22.10 10.82 -9.67
CA VAL A 452 -23.46 10.26 -9.62
C VAL A 452 -23.50 8.86 -10.22
N SER A 453 -22.81 8.65 -11.35
CA SER A 453 -22.72 7.34 -12.00
C SER A 453 -22.02 6.29 -11.16
N ALA A 454 -21.03 6.67 -10.36
CA ALA A 454 -20.35 5.77 -9.45
C ALA A 454 -21.26 5.30 -8.29
N LEU A 455 -22.36 6.00 -8.04
CA LEU A 455 -23.31 5.64 -7.00
C LEU A 455 -24.30 4.54 -7.45
N GLU A 456 -24.60 4.46 -8.74
CA GLU A 456 -25.53 3.47 -9.29
C GLU A 456 -24.88 2.08 -9.45
N GLN A 457 -25.65 1.01 -9.20
CA GLN A 457 -25.19 -0.37 -9.43
C GLN A 457 -25.20 -0.74 -10.91
N GLU A 458 -26.17 -0.21 -11.66
CA GLU A 458 -26.21 -0.23 -13.12
C GLU A 458 -25.94 1.20 -13.58
N ASP A 459 -24.91 1.43 -14.40
CA ASP A 459 -24.49 2.76 -14.88
C ASP A 459 -25.52 3.37 -15.86
N THR A 460 -26.74 3.63 -15.37
CA THR A 460 -27.91 4.03 -16.15
C THR A 460 -27.89 5.51 -16.48
N VAL A 461 -27.51 6.36 -15.52
CA VAL A 461 -27.48 7.81 -15.71
C VAL A 461 -26.38 8.21 -16.69
N SER A 462 -25.15 7.66 -16.63
CA SER A 462 -24.13 7.97 -17.64
C SER A 462 -24.57 7.58 -19.04
N LYS A 463 -25.22 6.42 -19.21
CA LYS A 463 -25.71 5.98 -20.53
C LYS A 463 -26.72 6.98 -21.09
N VAL A 464 -27.65 7.49 -20.28
CA VAL A 464 -28.64 8.48 -20.73
C VAL A 464 -28.00 9.79 -21.21
N TYR A 465 -26.89 10.22 -20.61
CA TYR A 465 -26.24 11.51 -20.89
C TYR A 465 -25.03 11.43 -21.84
N VAL A 466 -24.43 10.26 -22.03
CA VAL A 466 -23.15 10.08 -22.76
C VAL A 466 -23.31 9.17 -24.00
N GLN A 467 -24.26 8.24 -24.02
CA GLN A 467 -24.43 7.31 -25.14
C GLN A 467 -25.91 7.00 -25.37
N LYS A 468 -26.54 7.71 -26.32
CA LYS A 468 -27.94 7.41 -26.65
C LYS A 468 -28.17 6.76 -27.99
N GLU A 469 -27.42 7.05 -29.05
CA GLU A 469 -27.58 6.41 -30.37
C GLU A 469 -26.49 6.93 -31.32
N SER A 470 -26.25 6.22 -32.43
CA SER A 470 -25.37 6.71 -33.50
C SER A 470 -26.00 7.92 -34.18
N VAL A 471 -25.31 9.05 -34.18
CA VAL A 471 -25.80 10.30 -34.79
C VAL A 471 -25.52 10.29 -36.28
N VAL A 472 -26.50 10.62 -37.11
CA VAL A 472 -26.32 10.65 -38.57
C VAL A 472 -25.24 11.69 -38.95
N VAL A 473 -24.26 11.26 -39.76
CA VAL A 473 -23.21 12.16 -40.28
C VAL A 473 -23.84 13.18 -41.23
N PRO A 474 -23.53 14.49 -41.10
CA PRO A 474 -24.03 15.51 -42.02
C PRO A 474 -23.64 15.21 -43.47
N PRO A 475 -24.56 15.32 -44.44
CA PRO A 475 -24.32 14.94 -45.84
C PRO A 475 -23.26 15.80 -46.55
N LYS A 476 -22.93 16.98 -45.99
CA LYS A 476 -21.90 17.89 -46.53
C LYS A 476 -20.47 17.50 -46.14
N ILE A 477 -20.30 16.43 -45.35
CA ILE A 477 -18.98 15.82 -45.13
C ILE A 477 -18.60 14.99 -46.36
N LYS A 478 -17.51 15.38 -47.01
CA LYS A 478 -17.04 14.80 -48.30
C LYS A 478 -16.30 13.47 -48.15
N THR A 479 -16.45 12.78 -47.03
CA THR A 479 -15.74 11.53 -46.72
C THR A 479 -16.57 10.62 -45.83
N VAL A 480 -16.24 9.32 -45.80
CA VAL A 480 -16.91 8.34 -44.96
C VAL A 480 -16.11 8.18 -43.66
N LEU A 481 -16.77 8.35 -42.51
CA LEU A 481 -16.16 8.12 -41.22
C LEU A 481 -15.94 6.62 -40.97
N ARG A 482 -14.81 6.28 -40.34
CA ARG A 482 -14.59 4.92 -39.81
C ARG A 482 -15.51 4.65 -38.62
N PRO A 483 -15.83 3.38 -38.28
CA PRO A 483 -16.75 3.06 -37.17
C PRO A 483 -16.39 3.76 -35.85
N TYR A 484 -15.12 3.72 -35.44
CA TYR A 484 -14.71 4.42 -34.22
C TYR A 484 -14.82 5.95 -34.38
N GLN A 485 -14.56 6.53 -35.56
CA GLN A 485 -14.71 7.98 -35.77
C GLN A 485 -16.18 8.40 -35.66
N GLN A 486 -17.09 7.55 -36.14
CA GLN A 486 -18.54 7.71 -36.00
C GLN A 486 -18.96 7.66 -34.53
N ASP A 487 -18.43 6.72 -33.74
CA ASP A 487 -18.69 6.65 -32.30
C ASP A 487 -18.17 7.88 -31.56
N GLY A 488 -16.96 8.34 -31.92
CA GLY A 488 -16.36 9.53 -31.33
C GLY A 488 -17.12 10.82 -31.68
N PHE A 489 -17.57 10.96 -32.93
CA PHE A 489 -18.46 12.03 -33.36
C PHE A 489 -19.79 12.00 -32.58
N SER A 490 -20.44 10.83 -32.50
CA SER A 490 -21.70 10.68 -31.77
C SER A 490 -21.54 11.06 -30.29
N TRP A 491 -20.46 10.60 -29.65
CA TRP A 491 -20.12 10.96 -28.27
C TRP A 491 -19.95 12.47 -28.08
N LEU A 492 -19.25 13.16 -29.00
CA LEU A 492 -19.09 14.61 -28.95
C LEU A 492 -20.43 15.35 -29.06
N VAL A 493 -21.33 14.90 -29.93
CA VAL A 493 -22.66 15.50 -30.09
C VAL A 493 -23.51 15.31 -28.83
N HIS A 494 -23.49 14.13 -28.21
CA HIS A 494 -24.24 13.86 -26.97
C HIS A 494 -23.74 14.72 -25.81
N LEU A 495 -22.43 14.90 -25.66
CA LEU A 495 -21.88 15.80 -24.65
C LEU A 495 -22.25 17.26 -24.90
N ALA A 496 -22.17 17.72 -26.16
CA ALA A 496 -22.58 19.06 -26.55
C ALA A 496 -24.05 19.32 -26.22
N ALA A 497 -24.95 18.40 -26.60
CA ALA A 497 -26.39 18.50 -26.35
C ALA A 497 -26.74 18.61 -24.85
N ASN A 498 -25.89 18.09 -23.97
CA ASN A 498 -26.05 18.14 -22.53
C ASN A 498 -25.24 19.26 -21.85
N GLY A 499 -24.60 20.14 -22.62
CA GLY A 499 -23.83 21.27 -22.11
C GLY A 499 -22.48 20.89 -21.48
N PHE A 500 -21.98 19.69 -21.75
CA PHE A 500 -20.70 19.22 -21.24
C PHE A 500 -19.55 19.52 -22.20
N GLY A 501 -18.39 19.87 -21.64
CA GLY A 501 -17.14 19.89 -22.37
C GLY A 501 -16.54 18.50 -22.52
N ALA A 502 -15.65 18.34 -23.51
CA ALA A 502 -15.10 17.05 -23.90
C ALA A 502 -13.57 17.08 -24.06
N CYS A 503 -12.90 15.99 -23.68
CA CYS A 503 -11.49 15.72 -23.95
C CYS A 503 -11.37 14.52 -24.90
N LEU A 504 -11.03 14.80 -26.17
CA LEU A 504 -10.76 13.78 -27.17
C LEU A 504 -9.26 13.51 -27.23
N ALA A 505 -8.86 12.42 -26.59
CA ALA A 505 -7.48 12.04 -26.34
C ALA A 505 -7.05 10.78 -27.11
N ASP A 506 -7.65 10.52 -28.27
CA ASP A 506 -7.26 9.43 -29.17
C ASP A 506 -5.78 9.50 -29.56
N ASP A 507 -5.17 8.33 -29.80
CA ASP A 507 -3.81 8.25 -30.33
C ASP A 507 -3.64 9.11 -31.60
N MET A 508 -2.41 9.59 -31.78
CA MET A 508 -2.08 10.42 -32.93
C MET A 508 -2.26 9.62 -34.22
N GLY A 509 -2.94 10.24 -35.19
CA GLY A 509 -3.23 9.60 -36.47
C GLY A 509 -4.64 9.04 -36.63
N LEU A 510 -5.44 8.93 -35.56
CA LEU A 510 -6.82 8.41 -35.61
C LEU A 510 -7.87 9.41 -36.13
N GLY A 511 -7.47 10.59 -36.59
CA GLY A 511 -8.38 11.55 -37.24
C GLY A 511 -9.24 12.39 -36.30
N LYS A 512 -8.69 12.85 -35.17
CA LYS A 512 -9.35 13.80 -34.23
C LYS A 512 -9.87 15.07 -34.95
N THR A 513 -9.09 15.60 -35.89
CA THR A 513 -9.47 16.76 -36.70
C THR A 513 -10.72 16.50 -37.53
N LEU A 514 -10.81 15.33 -38.17
CA LEU A 514 -11.99 14.94 -38.96
C LEU A 514 -13.24 14.79 -38.09
N GLN A 515 -13.13 14.14 -36.92
CA GLN A 515 -14.23 14.04 -35.94
C GLN A 515 -14.72 15.43 -35.51
N THR A 516 -13.78 16.35 -35.27
CA THR A 516 -14.08 17.74 -34.88
C THR A 516 -14.73 18.55 -36.00
N ILE A 517 -14.24 18.43 -37.23
CA ILE A 517 -14.85 19.08 -38.40
C ILE A 517 -16.28 18.56 -38.61
N THR A 518 -16.50 17.25 -38.39
CA THR A 518 -17.83 16.64 -38.48
C THR A 518 -18.78 17.17 -37.41
N LEU A 519 -18.31 17.32 -36.17
CA LEU A 519 -19.05 17.99 -35.10
C LEU A 519 -19.44 19.41 -35.48
N LEU A 520 -18.50 20.22 -35.97
CA LEU A 520 -18.77 21.59 -36.38
C LEU A 520 -19.77 21.64 -37.55
N GLN A 521 -19.64 20.76 -38.54
CA GLN A 521 -20.58 20.66 -39.66
C GLN A 521 -22.00 20.34 -39.17
N HIS A 522 -22.13 19.45 -38.18
CA HIS A 522 -23.43 19.10 -37.59
C HIS A 522 -24.08 20.30 -36.87
N ILE A 523 -23.28 21.12 -36.17
CA ILE A 523 -23.76 22.31 -35.45
C ILE A 523 -24.25 23.41 -36.39
N TYR A 524 -23.50 23.69 -37.46
CA TYR A 524 -23.84 24.78 -38.38
C TYR A 524 -24.86 24.39 -39.46
N ASP A 525 -25.01 23.10 -39.75
CA ASP A 525 -25.79 22.62 -40.88
C ASP A 525 -26.41 21.24 -40.60
N PRO A 526 -27.41 21.20 -39.70
CA PRO A 526 -28.04 19.95 -39.28
C PRO A 526 -29.01 19.36 -40.33
N GLU A 527 -29.15 19.93 -41.54
CA GLU A 527 -30.23 19.57 -42.49
C GLU A 527 -30.35 18.03 -42.67
N GLU A 528 -31.55 17.52 -42.41
CA GLU A 528 -31.99 16.17 -42.78
C GLU A 528 -31.76 15.92 -44.29
N PRO A 529 -31.42 14.68 -44.68
CA PRO A 529 -31.10 14.36 -46.06
C PRO A 529 -32.29 14.67 -46.98
N LYS A 530 -32.21 15.78 -47.74
CA LYS A 530 -33.08 15.96 -48.91
C LYS A 530 -32.74 14.85 -49.90
N ALA A 531 -33.72 14.02 -50.20
CA ALA A 531 -33.62 12.94 -51.17
C ALA A 531 -33.04 13.47 -52.48
N VAL A 532 -31.77 13.17 -52.73
CA VAL A 532 -31.17 13.34 -54.04
C VAL A 532 -31.76 12.22 -54.88
N VAL A 533 -32.71 12.57 -55.74
CA VAL A 533 -33.15 11.72 -56.84
C VAL A 533 -31.92 11.41 -57.68
N LEU A 534 -31.47 10.15 -57.62
CA LEU A 534 -30.42 9.62 -58.48
C LEU A 534 -30.91 9.69 -59.94
N SER A 535 -30.53 10.72 -60.67
CA SER A 535 -30.46 10.62 -62.13
C SER A 535 -29.23 9.80 -62.47
N SER A 536 -29.43 8.54 -62.85
CA SER A 536 -28.39 7.64 -63.32
C SER A 536 -27.68 8.20 -64.56
N PRO A 537 -26.35 8.10 -64.65
CA PRO A 537 -25.70 7.79 -65.92
C PRO A 537 -25.10 6.39 -65.88
N ALA A 538 -25.27 5.69 -67.00
CA ALA A 538 -24.79 4.34 -67.27
C ALA A 538 -23.25 4.20 -67.18
N PRO A 539 -22.71 2.99 -66.95
CA PRO A 539 -21.28 2.76 -66.80
C PRO A 539 -20.59 2.91 -68.16
N GLN A 540 -19.52 3.70 -68.24
CA GLN A 540 -18.65 3.75 -69.41
C GLN A 540 -17.32 3.04 -69.11
N ASN A 541 -17.19 1.88 -69.75
CA ASN A 541 -16.02 1.15 -70.25
C ASN A 541 -14.66 1.30 -69.55
N ILE A 542 -14.24 0.18 -68.95
CA ILE A 542 -12.88 -0.18 -68.59
C ILE A 542 -12.13 -0.55 -69.88
N THR A 543 -11.02 0.13 -70.20
CA THR A 543 -10.05 -0.32 -71.22
C THR A 543 -8.81 -0.90 -70.54
N VAL A 544 -8.47 -2.13 -70.94
CA VAL A 544 -7.28 -2.90 -70.50
C VAL A 544 -6.17 -2.70 -71.55
N ASP A 545 -4.93 -2.45 -71.13
CA ASP A 545 -3.78 -2.40 -72.03
C ASP A 545 -3.27 -3.80 -72.40
N SER A 546 -2.38 -3.90 -73.40
CA SER A 546 -1.88 -5.16 -73.95
C SER A 546 -0.95 -5.95 -73.00
N SER A 547 -0.83 -5.56 -71.73
CA SER A 547 -0.09 -6.28 -70.68
C SER A 547 -0.93 -6.71 -69.48
N GLY A 548 -2.23 -6.39 -69.44
CA GLY A 548 -3.16 -6.94 -68.45
C GLY A 548 -2.99 -6.43 -67.02
N GLN A 549 -2.45 -5.22 -66.80
CA GLN A 549 -2.43 -4.56 -65.49
C GLN A 549 -3.49 -3.44 -65.39
N PHE A 550 -4.16 -3.37 -64.24
CA PHE A 550 -5.10 -2.28 -63.92
C PHE A 550 -4.32 -1.03 -63.46
N SER A 551 -4.38 0.05 -64.25
CA SER A 551 -3.87 1.37 -63.89
C SER A 551 -4.85 2.07 -62.92
N PHE A 552 -4.41 2.34 -61.69
CA PHE A 552 -5.18 3.05 -60.64
C PHE A 552 -4.76 4.53 -60.46
N PHE A 553 -3.87 5.06 -61.30
CA PHE A 553 -3.44 6.46 -61.21
C PHE A 553 -3.48 7.13 -62.58
N GLY A 554 -4.61 7.78 -62.85
CA GLY A 554 -4.80 8.69 -63.96
C GLY A 554 -5.63 9.88 -63.53
N MET A 555 -5.02 10.82 -62.80
CA MET A 555 -5.50 12.20 -62.74
C MET A 555 -4.30 13.14 -62.66
N ASP A 556 -4.06 13.84 -63.76
CA ASP A 556 -3.18 15.00 -63.83
C ASP A 556 -3.60 16.07 -62.81
N MET A 557 -2.62 16.64 -62.13
CA MET A 557 -2.76 17.77 -61.20
C MET A 557 -3.27 19.02 -61.96
N PRO A 558 -4.37 19.67 -61.56
CA PRO A 558 -4.68 21.00 -62.06
C PRO A 558 -3.67 21.99 -61.47
N GLY A 559 -2.99 22.71 -62.36
CA GLY A 559 -2.02 23.75 -62.00
C GLY A 559 -2.58 24.82 -61.06
N GLU A 560 -1.67 25.41 -60.29
CA GLU A 560 -1.91 26.47 -59.33
C GLU A 560 -2.73 27.62 -59.91
N ILE A 561 -3.91 27.87 -59.34
CA ILE A 561 -4.67 29.12 -59.54
C ILE A 561 -4.35 30.04 -58.35
N PRO A 562 -3.91 31.29 -58.57
CA PRO A 562 -3.67 32.26 -57.49
C PRO A 562 -4.95 32.53 -56.69
N TYR A 563 -4.80 32.61 -55.38
CA TYR A 563 -5.87 32.79 -54.39
C TYR A 563 -6.47 34.21 -54.41
N GLU A 564 -7.76 34.35 -54.75
CA GLU A 564 -8.60 35.48 -54.34
C GLU A 564 -9.57 35.03 -53.23
N GLU A 565 -9.65 35.81 -52.15
CA GLU A 565 -10.62 35.61 -51.09
C GLU A 565 -12.04 35.66 -51.65
N VAL A 566 -12.78 34.55 -51.59
CA VAL A 566 -14.20 34.53 -51.91
C VAL A 566 -14.94 35.35 -50.84
N LYS A 567 -15.12 36.64 -51.10
CA LYS A 567 -16.06 37.50 -50.36
C LYS A 567 -17.47 37.00 -50.64
N LYS A 568 -18.06 36.24 -49.72
CA LYS A 568 -19.51 36.03 -49.74
C LYS A 568 -20.23 37.37 -49.54
N GLU A 569 -21.29 37.58 -50.31
CA GLU A 569 -22.27 38.64 -50.06
C GLU A 569 -22.95 38.46 -48.69
N LYS A 570 -23.56 39.54 -48.17
CA LYS A 570 -24.04 39.76 -46.80
C LYS A 570 -25.11 38.75 -46.30
N GLU A 571 -24.76 37.50 -46.09
CA GLU A 571 -25.59 36.59 -45.28
C GLU A 571 -24.85 36.31 -43.96
N GLU A 572 -25.35 36.91 -42.87
CA GLU A 572 -24.89 36.63 -41.50
C GLU A 572 -25.33 35.20 -41.12
N THR A 573 -24.43 34.42 -40.52
CA THR A 573 -24.78 33.06 -40.08
C THR A 573 -25.70 33.13 -38.86
N THR A 574 -26.70 32.23 -38.77
CA THR A 574 -27.66 32.20 -37.64
C THR A 574 -27.04 31.75 -36.32
N VAL A 575 -25.90 31.06 -36.38
CA VAL A 575 -25.14 30.55 -35.23
C VAL A 575 -23.81 31.33 -35.12
N PRO A 576 -23.40 31.77 -33.91
CA PRO A 576 -22.11 32.42 -33.70
C PRO A 576 -20.93 31.54 -34.13
N ALA A 577 -19.80 32.15 -34.49
CA ALA A 577 -18.62 31.42 -34.96
C ALA A 577 -18.00 30.52 -33.87
N SER A 578 -17.27 29.49 -34.30
CA SER A 578 -16.48 28.60 -33.44
C SER A 578 -15.00 28.97 -33.54
N LEU A 579 -14.31 29.04 -32.41
CA LEU A 579 -12.89 29.30 -32.34
C LEU A 579 -12.10 28.00 -32.27
N VAL A 580 -11.14 27.82 -33.18
CA VAL A 580 -10.18 26.72 -33.12
C VAL A 580 -8.79 27.30 -32.89
N VAL A 581 -8.22 27.00 -31.74
CA VAL A 581 -6.90 27.44 -31.31
C VAL A 581 -5.90 26.33 -31.62
N VAL A 582 -4.91 26.64 -32.45
CA VAL A 582 -3.96 25.64 -32.95
C VAL A 582 -2.51 26.12 -32.74
N PRO A 583 -1.54 25.21 -32.68
CA PRO A 583 -0.14 25.59 -32.82
C PRO A 583 0.13 26.23 -34.20
N THR A 584 1.10 27.13 -34.28
CA THR A 584 1.43 27.86 -35.52
C THR A 584 1.70 26.94 -36.71
N SER A 585 2.31 25.78 -36.49
CA SER A 585 2.59 24.79 -37.55
C SER A 585 1.36 24.13 -38.13
N LEU A 586 0.25 24.05 -37.38
CA LEU A 586 -0.94 23.29 -37.75
C LEU A 586 -2.02 24.12 -38.42
N LEU A 587 -1.86 25.44 -38.38
CA LEU A 587 -2.78 26.36 -38.99
C LEU A 587 -2.98 26.10 -40.50
N PRO A 588 -1.93 25.87 -41.32
CA PRO A 588 -2.12 25.52 -42.72
C PRO A 588 -2.82 24.17 -42.93
N ASN A 589 -2.46 23.17 -42.10
CA ASN A 589 -3.05 21.84 -42.17
C ASN A 589 -4.56 21.86 -41.86
N TRP A 590 -4.97 22.53 -40.78
CA TRP A 590 -6.39 22.71 -40.43
C TRP A 590 -7.17 23.38 -41.56
N LYS A 591 -6.60 24.42 -42.18
CA LYS A 591 -7.22 25.10 -43.33
C LYS A 591 -7.41 24.15 -44.51
N ARG A 592 -6.44 23.28 -44.77
CA ARG A 592 -6.49 22.26 -45.83
C ARG A 592 -7.53 21.18 -45.53
N GLU A 593 -7.53 20.65 -44.31
CA GLU A 593 -8.46 19.61 -43.88
C GLU A 593 -9.92 20.10 -43.88
N ILE A 594 -10.21 21.32 -43.39
CA ILE A 594 -11.57 21.88 -43.43
C ILE A 594 -12.06 21.99 -44.88
N ARG A 595 -11.22 22.48 -45.80
CA ARG A 595 -11.57 22.59 -47.23
C ARG A 595 -11.77 21.22 -47.90
N LYS A 596 -10.96 20.23 -47.51
CA LYS A 596 -11.02 18.86 -48.02
C LYS A 596 -12.31 18.17 -47.58
N PHE A 597 -12.68 18.29 -46.31
CA PHE A 597 -13.74 17.47 -45.73
C PHE A 597 -15.10 18.17 -45.62
N SER A 598 -15.15 19.51 -45.63
CA SER A 598 -16.36 20.29 -45.29
C SER A 598 -16.54 21.48 -46.26
N THR A 599 -17.72 22.10 -46.21
CA THR A 599 -18.08 23.33 -46.92
C THR A 599 -18.13 24.58 -46.02
N LEU A 600 -17.73 24.46 -44.75
CA LEU A 600 -17.77 25.55 -43.77
C LEU A 600 -16.84 26.71 -44.14
N SER A 601 -17.28 27.94 -43.86
CA SER A 601 -16.47 29.13 -44.08
C SER A 601 -15.44 29.31 -42.94
N VAL A 602 -14.20 29.63 -43.32
CA VAL A 602 -13.06 29.72 -42.40
C VAL A 602 -12.38 31.08 -42.50
N TYR A 603 -12.15 31.71 -41.36
CA TYR A 603 -11.35 32.93 -41.23
C TYR A 603 -10.09 32.67 -40.42
N THR A 604 -8.94 33.11 -40.93
CA THR A 604 -7.66 33.03 -40.22
C THR A 604 -7.37 34.36 -39.53
N TYR A 605 -7.34 34.36 -38.20
CA TYR A 605 -7.00 35.54 -37.43
C TYR A 605 -5.48 35.76 -37.44
N MET A 606 -5.03 36.78 -38.17
CA MET A 606 -3.62 37.17 -38.27
C MET A 606 -3.24 38.34 -37.34
N GLY A 607 -4.19 38.81 -36.51
CA GLY A 607 -3.94 39.86 -35.54
C GLY A 607 -3.66 41.24 -36.14
N ASP A 608 -4.46 41.61 -37.15
CA ASP A 608 -4.34 42.87 -37.89
C ASP A 608 -4.56 44.10 -36.97
N GLN A 609 -3.49 44.85 -36.74
CA GLN A 609 -3.47 46.10 -35.97
C GLN A 609 -4.39 47.19 -36.56
N LYS A 610 -4.79 47.09 -37.83
CA LYS A 610 -5.65 48.08 -38.50
C LYS A 610 -7.13 47.94 -38.16
N ARG A 611 -7.59 46.75 -37.74
CA ARG A 611 -8.99 46.52 -37.34
C ARG A 611 -9.12 46.60 -35.82
N LYS A 612 -9.66 47.73 -35.33
CA LYS A 612 -9.92 47.93 -33.88
C LYS A 612 -10.92 46.92 -33.30
N GLU A 613 -11.80 46.35 -34.12
CA GLU A 613 -12.90 45.48 -33.69
C GLU A 613 -13.04 44.24 -34.60
N PRO A 614 -12.07 43.30 -34.58
CA PRO A 614 -12.08 42.15 -35.47
C PRO A 614 -13.29 41.23 -35.25
N TRP A 615 -13.83 41.17 -34.03
CA TRP A 615 -14.97 40.32 -33.68
C TRP A 615 -16.26 40.63 -34.44
N LYS A 616 -16.46 41.87 -34.88
CA LYS A 616 -17.63 42.26 -35.69
C LYS A 616 -17.70 41.56 -37.05
N SER A 617 -16.60 40.93 -37.48
CA SER A 617 -16.55 40.17 -38.73
C SER A 617 -16.65 38.66 -38.54
N PHE A 618 -16.66 38.17 -37.29
CA PHE A 618 -16.68 36.73 -37.00
C PHE A 618 -18.00 36.08 -37.40
N ASP A 619 -19.13 36.78 -37.27
CA ASP A 619 -20.47 36.29 -37.68
C ASP A 619 -20.64 36.02 -39.18
N ARG A 620 -19.61 36.31 -39.98
CA ARG A 620 -19.57 35.97 -41.42
C ARG A 620 -18.95 34.59 -41.69
N TYR A 621 -18.38 33.98 -40.66
CA TYR A 621 -17.60 32.76 -40.77
C TYR A 621 -18.09 31.72 -39.75
N ASN A 622 -18.12 30.45 -40.16
CA ASN A 622 -18.43 29.36 -39.23
C ASN A 622 -17.24 29.09 -38.29
N ILE A 623 -16.01 29.19 -38.80
CA ILE A 623 -14.80 28.83 -38.06
C ILE A 623 -13.80 29.99 -38.08
N VAL A 624 -13.29 30.36 -36.91
CA VAL A 624 -12.15 31.26 -36.72
C VAL A 624 -10.94 30.46 -36.27
N LEU A 625 -9.86 30.49 -37.04
CA LEU A 625 -8.58 29.87 -36.70
C LEU A 625 -7.63 30.92 -36.08
N VAL A 626 -7.04 30.59 -34.93
CA VAL A 626 -6.05 31.43 -34.25
C VAL A 626 -4.91 30.60 -33.69
N THR A 627 -3.72 31.19 -33.57
CA THR A 627 -2.60 30.55 -32.88
C THR A 627 -2.59 30.87 -31.39
N TYR A 628 -2.05 29.98 -30.55
CA TYR A 628 -1.90 30.24 -29.11
C TYR A 628 -1.16 31.56 -28.80
N GLY A 629 -0.14 31.89 -29.60
CA GLY A 629 0.62 33.13 -29.44
C GLY A 629 -0.22 34.39 -29.72
N LEU A 630 -1.03 34.37 -30.77
CA LEU A 630 -1.93 35.48 -31.11
C LEU A 630 -3.09 35.60 -30.13
N LEU A 631 -3.67 34.48 -29.70
CA LEU A 631 -4.70 34.45 -28.68
C LEU A 631 -4.24 35.13 -27.39
N ARG A 632 -3.04 34.80 -26.90
CA ARG A 632 -2.47 35.41 -25.69
C ARG A 632 -2.30 36.92 -25.86
N ARG A 633 -1.84 37.37 -27.03
CA ARG A 633 -1.59 38.79 -27.31
C ARG A 633 -2.88 39.59 -27.38
N ASP A 634 -3.90 39.04 -28.02
CA ASP A 634 -5.12 39.77 -28.39
C ASP A 634 -6.36 39.31 -27.59
N ILE A 635 -6.16 38.70 -26.41
CA ILE A 635 -7.25 38.14 -25.59
C ILE A 635 -8.30 39.19 -25.20
N GLU A 636 -7.90 40.43 -24.94
CA GLU A 636 -8.82 41.53 -24.60
C GLU A 636 -9.81 41.86 -25.74
N LEU A 637 -9.45 41.54 -26.98
CA LEU A 637 -10.32 41.69 -28.15
C LEU A 637 -11.18 40.44 -28.33
N LEU A 638 -10.59 39.25 -28.17
CA LEU A 638 -11.26 37.98 -28.41
C LEU A 638 -12.29 37.61 -27.33
N GLU A 639 -12.10 38.04 -26.07
CA GLU A 639 -13.05 37.77 -24.98
C GLU A 639 -14.38 38.53 -25.11
N LYS A 640 -14.45 39.55 -25.98
CA LYS A 640 -15.65 40.35 -26.24
C LYS A 640 -16.69 39.63 -27.10
N TYR A 641 -16.32 38.51 -27.72
CA TYR A 641 -17.18 37.72 -28.58
C TYR A 641 -17.53 36.39 -27.90
N ARG A 642 -18.80 36.01 -27.95
CA ARG A 642 -19.29 34.73 -27.42
C ARG A 642 -19.27 33.69 -28.54
N PHE A 643 -18.31 32.78 -28.51
CA PHE A 643 -18.19 31.71 -29.49
C PHE A 643 -19.15 30.55 -29.20
N THR A 644 -19.58 29.81 -30.23
CA THR A 644 -20.35 28.58 -30.03
C THR A 644 -19.49 27.48 -29.42
N TYR A 645 -18.33 27.24 -30.04
CA TYR A 645 -17.32 26.31 -29.54
C TYR A 645 -15.97 27.00 -29.38
N VAL A 646 -15.23 26.64 -28.33
CA VAL A 646 -13.78 26.87 -28.26
C VAL A 646 -13.09 25.51 -28.25
N ILE A 647 -12.32 25.26 -29.30
CA ILE A 647 -11.59 24.01 -29.51
C ILE A 647 -10.10 24.29 -29.38
N LEU A 648 -9.43 23.57 -28.50
CA LEU A 648 -7.99 23.66 -28.32
C LEU A 648 -7.33 22.42 -28.90
N ASP A 649 -6.59 22.58 -30.01
CA ASP A 649 -5.77 21.51 -30.57
C ASP A 649 -4.39 21.49 -29.92
N GLU A 650 -3.83 20.29 -29.72
CA GLU A 650 -2.61 20.08 -28.93
C GLU A 650 -2.70 20.77 -27.55
N SER A 651 -3.71 20.39 -26.77
CA SER A 651 -4.04 21.01 -25.47
C SER A 651 -2.93 20.95 -24.42
N GLN A 652 -1.84 20.20 -24.64
CA GLN A 652 -0.63 20.28 -23.81
C GLN A 652 -0.04 21.71 -23.74
N ASN A 653 -0.38 22.59 -24.67
CA ASN A 653 -0.02 24.02 -24.61
C ASN A 653 -0.64 24.77 -23.42
N ILE A 654 -1.69 24.22 -22.79
CA ILE A 654 -2.36 24.80 -21.62
C ILE A 654 -2.11 24.03 -20.32
N LYS A 655 -1.11 23.13 -20.30
CA LYS A 655 -0.83 22.23 -19.16
C LYS A 655 -0.50 22.92 -17.83
N ASN A 656 -0.02 24.16 -17.88
CA ASN A 656 0.34 24.92 -16.68
C ASN A 656 -0.76 25.95 -16.32
N PRO A 657 -1.49 25.75 -15.20
CA PRO A 657 -2.49 26.71 -14.72
C PRO A 657 -1.97 28.12 -14.46
N ALA A 658 -0.69 28.27 -14.16
CA ALA A 658 -0.07 29.58 -13.90
C ALA A 658 0.41 30.26 -15.20
N SER A 659 0.28 29.62 -16.36
CA SER A 659 0.73 30.20 -17.62
C SER A 659 -0.24 31.27 -18.13
N MET A 660 0.31 32.33 -18.75
CA MET A 660 -0.52 33.34 -19.41
C MET A 660 -1.42 32.73 -20.50
N THR A 661 -0.96 31.68 -21.19
CA THR A 661 -1.75 30.96 -22.20
C THR A 661 -3.01 30.35 -21.57
N TYR A 662 -2.86 29.65 -20.44
CA TYR A 662 -4.00 29.08 -19.70
C TYR A 662 -4.98 30.17 -19.24
N HIS A 663 -4.47 31.24 -18.63
CA HIS A 663 -5.31 32.37 -18.23
C HIS A 663 -6.04 33.02 -19.41
N SER A 664 -5.44 33.02 -20.60
CA SER A 664 -6.08 33.58 -21.81
C SER A 664 -7.23 32.68 -22.30
N VAL A 665 -7.03 31.36 -22.39
CA VAL A 665 -8.10 30.46 -22.87
C VAL A 665 -9.31 30.42 -21.93
N VAL A 666 -9.09 30.50 -20.60
CA VAL A 666 -10.18 30.45 -19.61
C VAL A 666 -11.08 31.70 -19.66
N ARG A 667 -10.55 32.85 -20.12
CA ARG A 667 -11.30 34.11 -20.28
C ARG A 667 -12.26 34.11 -21.46
N LEU A 668 -12.10 33.21 -22.43
CA LEU A 668 -12.95 33.15 -23.61
C LEU A 668 -14.39 32.80 -23.24
N GLN A 669 -15.33 33.55 -23.79
CA GLN A 669 -16.76 33.29 -23.65
C GLN A 669 -17.19 32.28 -24.71
N CYS A 670 -17.78 31.16 -24.26
CA CYS A 670 -18.26 30.12 -25.17
C CYS A 670 -19.37 29.27 -24.57
N GLU A 671 -20.09 28.55 -25.43
CA GLU A 671 -21.16 27.61 -25.02
C GLU A 671 -20.60 26.23 -24.76
N HIS A 672 -19.71 25.75 -25.63
CA HIS A 672 -19.09 24.45 -25.53
C HIS A 672 -17.56 24.51 -25.63
N ARG A 673 -16.90 23.53 -25.00
CA ARG A 673 -15.44 23.45 -24.91
C ARG A 673 -14.96 22.07 -25.29
N LEU A 674 -13.95 22.00 -26.15
CA LEU A 674 -13.32 20.76 -26.59
C LEU A 674 -11.81 20.90 -26.54
N VAL A 675 -11.15 19.90 -25.98
CA VAL A 675 -9.69 19.78 -26.04
C VAL A 675 -9.32 18.54 -26.84
N LEU A 676 -8.35 18.69 -27.73
CA LEU A 676 -7.77 17.63 -28.54
C LEU A 676 -6.32 17.43 -28.14
N THR A 677 -5.93 16.19 -27.88
CA THR A 677 -4.55 15.86 -27.53
C THR A 677 -4.22 14.43 -27.93
N GLY A 678 -2.98 14.15 -28.33
CA GLY A 678 -2.49 12.78 -28.48
C GLY A 678 -1.97 12.19 -27.17
N THR A 679 -1.65 13.05 -26.20
CA THR A 679 -0.93 12.71 -24.97
C THR A 679 -1.50 13.54 -23.82
N PRO A 680 -2.68 13.17 -23.29
CA PRO A 680 -3.43 13.99 -22.34
C PRO A 680 -2.70 14.26 -21.02
N ILE A 681 -1.79 13.36 -20.63
CA ILE A 681 -0.98 13.47 -19.41
C ILE A 681 0.48 13.31 -19.84
N GLU A 682 1.17 14.42 -20.14
CA GLU A 682 2.57 14.37 -20.56
C GLU A 682 3.55 14.34 -19.38
N ASN A 683 3.26 15.10 -18.32
CA ASN A 683 4.22 15.30 -17.23
C ASN A 683 3.56 15.27 -15.86
N SER A 684 2.29 15.73 -15.77
CA SER A 684 1.68 15.97 -14.47
C SER A 684 0.15 15.81 -14.36
N LEU A 685 -0.36 15.39 -13.20
CA LEU A 685 -1.77 15.46 -12.80
C LEU A 685 -2.28 16.90 -12.77
N LYS A 686 -1.39 17.89 -12.60
CA LYS A 686 -1.76 19.30 -12.78
C LYS A 686 -2.11 19.62 -14.23
N ASP A 687 -1.49 18.93 -15.19
CA ASP A 687 -1.77 19.08 -16.62
C ASP A 687 -3.21 18.63 -16.91
N LEU A 688 -3.62 17.53 -16.28
CA LEU A 688 -4.99 17.02 -16.32
C LEU A 688 -5.95 18.02 -15.67
N TRP A 689 -5.64 18.54 -14.47
CA TRP A 689 -6.49 19.54 -13.83
C TRP A 689 -6.72 20.76 -14.72
N ALA A 690 -5.68 21.27 -15.38
CA ALA A 690 -5.80 22.43 -16.26
C ALA A 690 -6.78 22.15 -17.42
N GLN A 691 -6.63 21.02 -18.10
CA GLN A 691 -7.51 20.66 -19.22
C GLN A 691 -8.96 20.44 -18.77
N PHE A 692 -9.18 19.71 -17.68
CA PHE A 692 -10.52 19.43 -17.16
C PHE A 692 -11.20 20.66 -16.57
N ASN A 693 -10.45 21.55 -15.92
CA ASN A 693 -10.99 22.83 -15.48
C ASN A 693 -11.29 23.77 -16.65
N PHE A 694 -10.58 23.66 -17.77
CA PHE A 694 -10.98 24.36 -18.98
C PHE A 694 -12.29 23.79 -19.53
N ILE A 695 -12.40 22.48 -19.79
CA ILE A 695 -13.61 21.93 -20.41
C ILE A 695 -14.86 22.02 -19.52
N ASN A 696 -14.73 21.76 -18.22
CA ASN A 696 -15.82 21.78 -17.24
C ASN A 696 -15.36 22.54 -15.98
N PRO A 697 -15.44 23.89 -15.98
CA PRO A 697 -14.93 24.73 -14.89
C PRO A 697 -15.56 24.40 -13.52
N GLY A 698 -14.74 23.97 -12.56
CA GLY A 698 -15.17 23.56 -11.22
C GLY A 698 -15.29 22.05 -11.00
N LEU A 699 -15.17 21.21 -12.05
CA LEU A 699 -15.33 19.75 -11.95
C LEU A 699 -14.43 19.10 -10.90
N LEU A 700 -13.17 19.57 -10.83
CA LEU A 700 -12.14 19.04 -9.95
C LEU A 700 -11.87 19.97 -8.74
N GLY A 701 -12.75 20.94 -8.50
CA GLY A 701 -12.58 21.96 -7.47
C GLY A 701 -11.39 22.89 -7.72
N SER A 702 -10.93 23.57 -6.66
CA SER A 702 -9.79 24.49 -6.72
C SER A 702 -8.47 23.74 -6.90
N THR A 703 -7.44 24.43 -7.41
CA THR A 703 -6.10 23.86 -7.60
C THR A 703 -5.52 23.32 -6.29
N ASP A 704 -5.72 24.02 -5.17
CA ASP A 704 -5.25 23.58 -3.84
C ASP A 704 -6.06 22.39 -3.31
N GLY A 705 -7.38 22.38 -3.53
CA GLY A 705 -8.23 21.25 -3.21
C GLY A 705 -7.80 20.00 -3.98
N PHE A 706 -7.63 20.11 -5.29
CA PHE A 706 -7.17 19.02 -6.14
C PHE A 706 -5.80 18.48 -5.73
N ARG A 707 -4.89 19.38 -5.34
CA ARG A 707 -3.55 18.99 -4.86
C ARG A 707 -3.63 18.15 -3.58
N LYS A 708 -4.48 18.52 -2.63
CA LYS A 708 -4.62 17.80 -1.34
C LYS A 708 -5.34 16.47 -1.49
N HIS A 709 -6.40 16.40 -2.29
CA HIS A 709 -7.26 15.22 -2.37
C HIS A 709 -6.81 14.18 -3.43
N PHE A 710 -6.09 14.61 -4.47
CA PHE A 710 -5.68 13.72 -5.55
C PHE A 710 -4.17 13.69 -5.74
N ILE A 711 -3.53 14.84 -5.97
CA ILE A 711 -2.09 14.84 -6.29
C ILE A 711 -1.26 14.22 -5.17
N HIS A 712 -1.41 14.71 -3.93
CA HIS A 712 -0.60 14.23 -2.80
C HIS A 712 -0.83 12.74 -2.47
N PRO A 713 -2.08 12.26 -2.33
CA PRO A 713 -2.33 10.84 -2.05
C PRO A 713 -1.84 9.92 -3.18
N ILE A 714 -2.03 10.30 -4.45
CA ILE A 714 -1.63 9.46 -5.58
C ILE A 714 -0.10 9.42 -5.71
N THR A 715 0.57 10.58 -5.63
CA THR A 715 2.01 10.67 -5.95
C THR A 715 2.93 10.37 -4.77
N LYS A 716 2.52 10.68 -3.54
CA LYS A 716 3.38 10.49 -2.35
C LYS A 716 3.04 9.26 -1.54
N GLU A 717 1.77 8.90 -1.49
CA GLU A 717 1.28 7.80 -0.63
C GLU A 717 0.97 6.54 -1.45
N GLY A 718 1.00 6.61 -2.79
CA GLY A 718 0.65 5.48 -3.66
C GLY A 718 -0.82 5.06 -3.51
N ASN A 719 -1.70 6.00 -3.18
CA ASN A 719 -3.10 5.71 -2.86
C ASN A 719 -3.91 5.38 -4.12
N ASP A 720 -4.09 4.09 -4.39
CA ASP A 720 -4.85 3.59 -5.54
C ASP A 720 -6.35 3.97 -5.48
N ASN A 721 -6.91 4.15 -4.29
CA ASN A 721 -8.32 4.54 -4.14
C ASN A 721 -8.54 5.97 -4.62
N ALA A 722 -7.66 6.91 -4.24
CA ALA A 722 -7.70 8.29 -4.74
C ALA A 722 -7.57 8.37 -6.27
N ARG A 723 -6.77 7.46 -6.84
CA ARG A 723 -6.61 7.32 -8.28
C ARG A 723 -7.86 6.79 -8.99
N LYS A 724 -8.48 5.71 -8.48
CA LYS A 724 -9.73 5.16 -9.03
C LYS A 724 -10.85 6.20 -8.97
N ARG A 725 -10.94 6.94 -7.87
CA ARG A 725 -11.87 8.06 -7.68
C ARG A 725 -11.69 9.14 -8.74
N LEU A 726 -10.45 9.58 -8.99
CA LEU A 726 -10.17 10.56 -10.05
C LEU A 726 -10.64 10.06 -11.43
N GLN A 727 -10.35 8.79 -11.75
CA GLN A 727 -10.76 8.17 -13.01
C GLN A 727 -12.28 8.16 -13.18
N GLN A 728 -13.04 7.84 -12.12
CA GLN A 728 -14.51 7.84 -12.15
C GLN A 728 -15.08 9.23 -12.46
N ILE A 729 -14.53 10.28 -11.87
CA ILE A 729 -14.99 11.67 -12.09
C ILE A 729 -14.78 12.11 -13.54
N ILE A 730 -13.63 11.77 -14.14
CA ILE A 730 -13.25 12.27 -15.47
C ILE A 730 -13.79 11.43 -16.63
N ARG A 731 -14.06 10.14 -16.40
CA ARG A 731 -14.40 9.14 -17.43
C ARG A 731 -15.52 9.57 -18.38
N PRO A 732 -16.64 10.19 -17.94
CA PRO A 732 -17.70 10.61 -18.86
C PRO A 732 -17.27 11.65 -19.91
N PHE A 733 -16.27 12.47 -19.58
CA PHE A 733 -15.82 13.61 -20.40
C PHE A 733 -14.50 13.32 -21.12
N PHE A 734 -14.03 12.07 -21.06
CA PHE A 734 -12.72 11.66 -21.57
C PHE A 734 -12.84 10.45 -22.49
N LEU A 735 -12.48 10.63 -23.75
CA LEU A 735 -12.43 9.54 -24.73
C LEU A 735 -10.99 9.35 -25.22
N ARG A 736 -10.43 8.16 -24.98
CA ARG A 736 -9.11 7.76 -25.45
C ARG A 736 -9.17 6.36 -26.04
N ARG A 737 -8.70 6.23 -27.27
CA ARG A 737 -8.60 4.96 -28.01
C ARG A 737 -7.20 4.80 -28.57
N THR A 738 -6.67 3.58 -28.53
CA THR A 738 -5.34 3.28 -29.06
C THR A 738 -5.40 2.80 -30.50
N LYS A 739 -4.32 2.96 -31.27
CA LYS A 739 -4.25 2.46 -32.65
C LYS A 739 -4.54 0.97 -32.74
N GLN A 740 -4.01 0.17 -31.81
CA GLN A 740 -4.24 -1.28 -31.75
C GLN A 740 -5.72 -1.63 -31.54
N GLN A 741 -6.47 -0.82 -30.77
CA GLN A 741 -7.88 -1.07 -30.50
C GLN A 741 -8.78 -0.79 -31.71
N VAL A 742 -8.45 0.23 -32.52
CA VAL A 742 -9.41 0.78 -33.51
C VAL A 742 -8.94 0.76 -34.96
N ALA A 743 -7.67 0.47 -35.19
CA ALA A 743 -7.08 0.37 -36.51
C ALA A 743 -6.08 -0.81 -36.59
N PRO A 744 -6.54 -2.07 -36.34
CA PRO A 744 -5.69 -3.26 -36.42
C PRO A 744 -5.11 -3.49 -37.83
N GLU A 745 -5.69 -2.86 -38.85
CA GLU A 745 -5.20 -2.90 -40.24
C GLU A 745 -3.97 -2.04 -40.50
N LEU A 746 -3.55 -1.18 -39.56
CA LEU A 746 -2.29 -0.44 -39.69
C LEU A 746 -1.11 -1.42 -39.75
N PRO A 747 -0.12 -1.19 -40.64
CA PRO A 747 1.11 -1.98 -40.66
C PRO A 747 1.77 -1.99 -39.27
N PRO A 748 2.46 -3.07 -38.89
CA PRO A 748 3.15 -3.14 -37.61
C PRO A 748 4.20 -2.02 -37.50
N LEU A 749 4.43 -1.57 -36.26
CA LEU A 749 5.54 -0.70 -35.90
C LEU A 749 6.61 -1.59 -35.25
N THR A 750 7.84 -1.55 -35.76
CA THR A 750 8.97 -2.27 -35.16
C THR A 750 9.95 -1.27 -34.59
N GLU A 751 10.26 -1.41 -33.31
CA GLU A 751 11.25 -0.58 -32.63
C GLU A 751 12.52 -1.39 -32.40
N GLU A 752 13.68 -0.81 -32.75
CA GLU A 752 14.99 -1.40 -32.51
C GLU A 752 15.94 -0.36 -31.92
N VAL A 753 16.65 -0.75 -30.86
CA VAL A 753 17.66 0.10 -30.21
C VAL A 753 19.03 -0.27 -30.77
N VAL A 754 19.68 0.68 -31.42
CA VAL A 754 21.01 0.54 -31.99
C VAL A 754 22.01 1.14 -31.01
N TYR A 755 22.83 0.29 -30.39
CA TYR A 755 23.87 0.72 -29.45
C TYR A 755 25.14 1.13 -30.19
N CYS A 756 25.53 2.40 -30.01
CA CYS A 756 26.72 2.99 -30.61
C CYS A 756 27.88 3.03 -29.62
N GLU A 757 29.02 2.47 -29.98
CA GLU A 757 30.25 2.62 -29.21
C GLU A 757 30.88 4.01 -29.42
N MET A 758 31.47 4.59 -28.39
CA MET A 758 32.28 5.81 -28.54
C MET A 758 33.64 5.48 -29.16
N THR A 759 34.16 6.37 -30.00
CA THR A 759 35.57 6.32 -30.42
C THR A 759 36.48 6.52 -29.20
N PRO A 760 37.73 6.00 -29.22
CA PRO A 760 38.67 6.20 -28.12
C PRO A 760 38.86 7.67 -27.72
N GLU A 761 38.94 8.56 -28.71
CA GLU A 761 39.11 10.00 -28.53
C GLU A 761 37.85 10.64 -27.93
N GLN A 762 36.66 10.24 -28.38
CA GLN A 762 35.38 10.71 -27.82
C GLN A 762 35.23 10.26 -26.37
N ARG A 763 35.59 9.01 -26.07
CA ARG A 763 35.49 8.41 -24.73
C ARG A 763 36.37 9.16 -23.72
N GLU A 764 37.57 9.56 -24.09
CA GLU A 764 38.46 10.35 -23.22
C GLU A 764 37.85 11.70 -22.85
N VAL A 765 37.35 12.45 -23.85
CA VAL A 765 36.69 13.74 -23.64
C VAL A 765 35.44 13.58 -22.78
N TYR A 766 34.63 12.57 -23.06
CA TYR A 766 33.40 12.29 -22.32
C TYR A 766 33.69 11.95 -20.84
N GLN A 767 34.65 11.07 -20.57
CA GLN A 767 35.02 10.68 -19.20
C GLN A 767 35.59 11.87 -18.41
N LYS A 768 36.38 12.74 -19.05
CA LYS A 768 36.92 13.94 -18.41
C LYS A 768 35.81 14.87 -17.92
N GLU A 769 34.83 15.18 -18.77
CA GLU A 769 33.68 16.01 -18.41
C GLU A 769 32.76 15.34 -17.39
N LYS A 770 32.55 14.02 -17.52
CA LYS A 770 31.77 13.23 -16.57
C LYS A 770 32.37 13.29 -15.16
N ASN A 771 33.68 13.09 -15.04
CA ASN A 771 34.39 13.14 -13.76
C ASN A 771 34.37 14.56 -13.16
N ALA A 772 34.52 15.59 -13.99
CA ALA A 772 34.41 16.98 -13.56
C ALA A 772 33.02 17.27 -12.97
N LEU A 773 31.96 16.88 -13.68
CA LEU A 773 30.57 17.08 -13.23
C LEU A 773 30.28 16.32 -11.93
N ARG A 774 30.72 15.07 -11.82
CA ARG A 774 30.57 14.26 -10.60
C ARG A 774 31.19 14.95 -9.40
N ASN A 775 32.41 15.46 -9.54
CA ASN A 775 33.09 16.17 -8.46
C ASN A 775 32.36 17.46 -8.05
N THR A 776 31.84 18.22 -9.00
CA THR A 776 31.06 19.44 -8.71
C THR A 776 29.79 19.14 -7.93
N ILE A 777 29.06 18.08 -8.31
CA ILE A 777 27.80 17.70 -7.66
C ILE A 777 28.02 17.15 -6.25
N LEU A 778 29.10 16.37 -6.05
CA LEU A 778 29.48 15.88 -4.71
C LEU A 778 29.91 17.01 -3.76
N GLN A 779 30.52 18.08 -4.28
CA GLN A 779 30.95 19.23 -3.49
C GLN A 779 29.81 20.19 -3.15
N GLU A 780 28.93 20.50 -4.11
CA GLU A 780 27.78 21.40 -3.92
C GLU A 780 26.51 20.61 -3.55
N ARG A 781 26.41 20.15 -2.30
CA ARG A 781 25.23 19.44 -1.76
C ARG A 781 23.93 20.19 -2.08
N HIS A 782 23.22 19.73 -3.13
CA HIS A 782 21.85 20.08 -3.56
C HIS A 782 21.47 21.54 -3.79
N LYS A 783 22.41 22.50 -3.85
CA LYS A 783 22.01 23.93 -4.00
C LYS A 783 21.80 24.38 -5.44
N ASN A 784 22.40 23.73 -6.44
CA ASN A 784 22.37 24.20 -7.83
C ASN A 784 21.92 23.10 -8.82
N SER A 785 20.63 22.75 -8.81
CA SER A 785 20.02 21.88 -9.84
C SER A 785 20.31 22.36 -11.27
N PHE A 786 20.48 23.67 -11.46
CA PHE A 786 20.86 24.26 -12.74
C PHE A 786 22.25 23.84 -13.25
N VAL A 787 23.24 23.74 -12.36
CA VAL A 787 24.61 23.32 -12.72
C VAL A 787 24.62 21.85 -13.15
N ALA A 788 23.91 20.99 -12.41
CA ALA A 788 23.74 19.59 -12.76
C ALA A 788 23.06 19.39 -14.13
N LEU A 789 21.97 20.13 -14.40
CA LEU A 789 21.25 20.08 -15.67
C LEU A 789 22.10 20.53 -16.86
N ASN A 790 22.92 21.57 -16.70
CA ASN A 790 23.85 22.03 -17.74
C ASN A 790 24.95 20.99 -17.99
N GLY A 791 25.50 20.39 -16.94
CA GLY A 791 26.49 19.31 -17.06
C GLY A 791 25.93 18.09 -17.79
N ILE A 792 24.73 17.63 -17.41
CA ILE A 792 24.06 16.51 -18.09
C ILE A 792 23.77 16.85 -19.56
N THR A 793 23.34 18.08 -19.84
CA THR A 793 23.12 18.52 -21.23
C THR A 793 24.41 18.44 -22.06
N ARG A 794 25.55 18.85 -21.48
CA ARG A 794 26.86 18.71 -22.14
C ARG A 794 27.24 17.25 -22.36
N LEU A 795 27.04 16.38 -21.38
CA LEU A 795 27.29 14.94 -21.55
C LEU A 795 26.45 14.36 -22.69
N ARG A 796 25.16 14.71 -22.79
CA ARG A 796 24.30 14.31 -23.91
C ARG A 796 24.85 14.81 -25.26
N GLN A 797 25.33 16.05 -25.33
CA GLN A 797 25.94 16.58 -26.55
C GLN A 797 27.23 15.84 -26.93
N LEU A 798 28.11 15.55 -25.96
CA LEU A 798 29.34 14.78 -26.18
C LEU A 798 29.08 13.33 -26.59
N ALA A 799 28.05 12.70 -26.04
CA ALA A 799 27.62 11.35 -26.42
C ALA A 799 27.15 11.29 -27.88
N ASN A 800 26.52 12.36 -28.38
CA ASN A 800 26.10 12.48 -29.78
C ASN A 800 27.27 12.83 -30.70
N HIS A 801 27.93 13.96 -30.48
CA HIS A 801 29.13 14.34 -31.22
C HIS A 801 29.93 15.42 -30.46
N PRO A 802 31.24 15.23 -30.19
CA PRO A 802 32.02 16.20 -29.42
C PRO A 802 32.08 17.62 -30.01
N ARG A 803 32.03 17.77 -31.35
CA ARG A 803 31.94 19.07 -32.06
C ARG A 803 30.74 19.92 -31.68
N MET A 804 29.71 19.35 -31.05
CA MET A 804 28.58 20.12 -30.52
C MET A 804 28.97 20.99 -29.31
N VAL A 805 30.05 20.63 -28.60
CA VAL A 805 30.55 21.35 -27.42
C VAL A 805 31.93 21.95 -27.69
N LEU A 806 32.80 21.20 -28.39
CA LEU A 806 34.19 21.54 -28.67
C LEU A 806 34.36 21.78 -30.17
N ALA A 807 34.28 23.03 -30.60
CA ALA A 807 34.31 23.39 -32.02
C ALA A 807 35.63 22.98 -32.73
N ASP A 808 36.72 22.89 -31.97
CA ASP A 808 38.08 22.51 -32.36
C ASP A 808 38.36 21.00 -32.30
N TYR A 809 37.35 20.18 -32.00
CA TYR A 809 37.51 18.73 -31.98
C TYR A 809 37.64 18.15 -33.40
N GLU A 810 38.76 17.49 -33.67
CA GLU A 810 39.09 16.87 -34.97
C GLU A 810 38.84 15.36 -35.03
N GLY A 811 38.47 14.73 -33.90
CA GLY A 811 38.15 13.29 -33.87
C GLY A 811 36.78 12.93 -34.46
N GLY A 812 36.52 11.63 -34.60
CA GLY A 812 35.23 11.09 -35.06
C GLY A 812 34.17 10.95 -33.95
N SER A 813 32.95 10.58 -34.33
CA SER A 813 31.88 10.19 -33.40
C SER A 813 31.33 8.82 -33.81
N GLY A 814 31.36 7.85 -32.90
CA GLY A 814 30.95 6.49 -33.23
C GLY A 814 29.45 6.37 -33.51
N LYS A 815 28.62 7.23 -32.89
CA LYS A 815 27.19 7.34 -33.25
C LYS A 815 27.01 7.87 -34.66
N MET A 816 27.75 8.92 -35.02
CA MET A 816 27.65 9.53 -36.34
C MET A 816 27.98 8.51 -37.44
N GLU A 817 29.05 7.72 -37.25
CA GLU A 817 29.45 6.65 -38.17
C GLU A 817 28.32 5.63 -38.35
N GLN A 818 27.79 5.08 -37.24
CA GLN A 818 26.69 4.10 -37.33
C GLN A 818 25.42 4.65 -37.97
N VAL A 819 25.07 5.92 -37.71
CA VAL A 819 23.88 6.55 -38.32
C VAL A 819 24.07 6.69 -39.84
N LEU A 820 25.26 7.07 -40.29
CA LEU A 820 25.57 7.20 -41.71
C LEU A 820 25.58 5.83 -42.41
N ASP A 821 26.17 4.81 -41.80
CA ASP A 821 26.19 3.44 -42.34
C ASP A 821 24.78 2.85 -42.45
N ALA A 822 23.96 3.03 -41.40
CA ALA A 822 22.57 2.61 -41.41
C ALA A 822 21.77 3.35 -42.50
N PHE A 823 21.98 4.66 -42.65
CA PHE A 823 21.30 5.45 -43.67
C PHE A 823 21.70 5.03 -45.10
N GLU A 824 23.00 4.80 -45.34
CA GLU A 824 23.51 4.37 -46.65
C GLU A 824 22.85 3.05 -47.09
N THR A 825 22.74 2.09 -46.16
CA THR A 825 22.08 0.82 -46.40
C THR A 825 20.62 1.03 -46.83
N LEU A 826 19.85 1.81 -46.08
CA LEU A 826 18.43 2.04 -46.35
C LEU A 826 18.16 2.81 -47.65
N VAL A 827 19.01 3.79 -47.97
CA VAL A 827 18.87 4.54 -49.23
C VAL A 827 19.22 3.67 -50.43
N SER A 828 20.18 2.75 -50.30
CA SER A 828 20.49 1.79 -51.37
C SER A 828 19.30 0.87 -51.70
N GLU A 829 18.44 0.61 -50.72
CA GLU A 829 17.19 -0.16 -50.85
C GLU A 829 15.98 0.70 -51.31
N GLY A 830 16.16 2.02 -51.43
CA GLY A 830 15.13 2.95 -51.91
C GLY A 830 14.15 3.43 -50.82
N HIS A 831 14.52 3.32 -49.54
CA HIS A 831 13.70 3.77 -48.42
C HIS A 831 13.85 5.26 -48.12
N LYS A 832 12.80 5.86 -47.51
CA LYS A 832 12.79 7.26 -47.08
C LYS A 832 12.83 7.33 -45.55
N VAL A 833 13.73 8.15 -45.02
CA VAL A 833 14.07 8.18 -43.59
C VAL A 833 13.75 9.54 -42.96
N LEU A 834 12.99 9.55 -41.86
CA LEU A 834 12.82 10.72 -40.99
C LEU A 834 13.88 10.68 -39.88
N ILE A 835 14.65 11.75 -39.72
CA ILE A 835 15.77 11.80 -38.77
C ILE A 835 15.50 12.87 -37.72
N PHE A 836 15.33 12.45 -36.46
CA PHE A 836 14.97 13.30 -35.34
C PHE A 836 16.12 13.49 -34.36
N SER A 837 16.31 14.74 -33.90
CA SER A 837 17.22 15.06 -32.80
C SER A 837 16.68 16.18 -31.92
N SER A 838 16.99 16.17 -30.62
CA SER A 838 16.66 17.30 -29.75
C SER A 838 17.59 18.50 -29.94
N PHE A 839 18.75 18.30 -30.57
CA PHE A 839 19.77 19.32 -30.79
C PHE A 839 19.88 19.69 -32.28
N VAL A 840 19.55 20.94 -32.59
CA VAL A 840 19.68 21.46 -33.97
C VAL A 840 21.13 21.42 -34.47
N THR A 841 22.10 21.56 -33.57
CA THR A 841 23.53 21.43 -33.92
C THR A 841 23.90 20.02 -34.37
N HIS A 842 23.26 18.98 -33.83
CA HIS A 842 23.49 17.60 -34.26
C HIS A 842 22.96 17.38 -35.69
N LEU A 843 21.75 17.86 -35.97
CA LEU A 843 21.17 17.81 -37.33
C LEU A 843 22.04 18.54 -38.35
N LYS A 844 22.66 19.67 -37.98
CA LYS A 844 23.57 20.40 -38.87
C LYS A 844 24.83 19.61 -39.18
N LEU A 845 25.43 18.94 -38.19
CA LEU A 845 26.61 18.10 -38.41
C LEU A 845 26.30 16.93 -39.37
N LEU A 846 25.11 16.30 -39.21
CA LEU A 846 24.63 15.30 -40.16
C LEU A 846 24.37 15.88 -41.55
N ALA A 847 23.76 17.06 -41.63
CA ALA A 847 23.51 17.74 -42.89
C ALA A 847 24.82 18.08 -43.64
N ASP A 848 25.88 18.48 -42.93
CA ASP A 848 27.20 18.71 -43.49
C ASP A 848 27.79 17.40 -44.06
N ALA A 849 27.73 16.31 -43.27
CA ALA A 849 28.21 14.99 -43.71
C ALA A 849 27.40 14.39 -44.88
N PHE A 850 26.11 14.68 -44.98
CA PHE A 850 25.26 14.33 -46.12
C PHE A 850 25.64 15.13 -47.36
N THR A 851 25.96 16.41 -47.19
CA THR A 851 26.40 17.28 -48.29
C THR A 851 27.75 16.80 -48.85
N GLU A 852 28.68 16.39 -48.00
CA GLU A 852 29.96 15.78 -48.41
C GLU A 852 29.80 14.48 -49.20
N ARG A 853 28.72 13.72 -48.95
CA ARG A 853 28.38 12.46 -49.63
C ARG A 853 27.39 12.62 -50.79
N GLU A 854 27.03 13.86 -51.12
CA GLU A 854 26.05 14.21 -52.17
C GLU A 854 24.63 13.64 -51.93
N TRP A 855 24.27 13.35 -50.67
CA TRP A 855 22.92 12.90 -50.31
C TRP A 855 21.96 14.08 -50.12
N LEU A 856 20.83 14.06 -50.83
CA LEU A 856 19.83 15.12 -50.73
C LEU A 856 18.91 14.92 -49.53
N TYR A 857 18.66 16.02 -48.83
CA TYR A 857 17.80 16.07 -47.66
C TYR A 857 16.89 17.30 -47.65
N ALA A 858 15.80 17.20 -46.89
CA ALA A 858 14.98 18.32 -46.43
C ALA A 858 15.27 18.59 -44.95
N MET A 859 15.06 19.83 -44.46
CA MET A 859 15.31 20.15 -43.04
C MET A 859 14.28 21.11 -42.44
N LEU A 860 13.69 20.69 -41.32
CA LEU A 860 12.71 21.45 -40.55
C LEU A 860 13.18 21.70 -39.11
N THR A 861 13.46 22.98 -38.82
CA THR A 861 13.89 23.45 -37.50
C THR A 861 12.99 24.59 -37.01
N GLY A 862 13.18 25.02 -35.75
CA GLY A 862 12.42 26.14 -35.20
C GLY A 862 12.60 27.47 -35.97
N SER A 863 13.71 27.63 -36.68
CA SER A 863 14.04 28.80 -37.50
C SER A 863 13.56 28.71 -38.96
N THR A 864 13.03 27.56 -39.39
CA THR A 864 12.53 27.41 -40.78
C THR A 864 11.27 28.26 -40.97
N LEU A 865 11.36 29.26 -41.85
CA LEU A 865 10.27 30.19 -42.19
C LEU A 865 9.22 29.54 -43.08
N ASP A 866 9.67 28.91 -44.18
CA ASP A 866 8.80 28.23 -45.13
C ASP A 866 8.83 26.73 -44.90
N ARG A 867 7.90 26.26 -44.05
CA ARG A 867 7.80 24.85 -43.67
C ARG A 867 7.08 24.01 -44.73
N GLU A 868 6.17 24.61 -45.50
CA GLU A 868 5.38 23.87 -46.48
C GLU A 868 6.22 23.46 -47.68
N SER A 869 7.16 24.29 -48.14
CA SER A 869 8.05 23.94 -49.25
C SER A 869 8.97 22.77 -48.91
N GLU A 870 9.56 22.71 -47.71
CA GLU A 870 10.41 21.59 -47.29
C GLU A 870 9.63 20.27 -47.17
N ILE A 871 8.39 20.30 -46.64
CA ILE A 871 7.53 19.10 -46.58
C ILE A 871 7.16 18.64 -48.00
N THR A 872 6.80 19.58 -48.87
CA THR A 872 6.47 19.28 -50.27
C THR A 872 7.68 18.71 -50.99
N ARG A 873 8.87 19.28 -50.78
CA ARG A 873 10.14 18.82 -51.35
C ARG A 873 10.44 17.37 -50.97
N PHE A 874 10.22 16.98 -49.72
CA PHE A 874 10.38 15.60 -49.27
C PHE A 874 9.33 14.63 -49.85
N SER A 875 8.08 15.08 -49.94
CA SER A 875 6.96 14.23 -50.38
C SER A 875 6.98 14.00 -51.89
N THR A 876 7.24 15.05 -52.69
CA THR A 876 7.10 15.00 -54.16
C THR A 876 8.36 14.55 -54.89
N ARG A 877 9.55 14.76 -54.31
CA ARG A 877 10.80 14.36 -54.94
C ARG A 877 11.27 13.00 -54.42
N ASN A 878 11.62 12.11 -55.34
CA ASN A 878 12.12 10.77 -55.00
C ASN A 878 13.63 10.74 -54.72
N ASP A 879 14.37 11.77 -55.15
CA ASP A 879 15.81 11.90 -54.89
C ASP A 879 16.13 12.43 -53.48
N VAL A 880 15.13 12.94 -52.77
CA VAL A 880 15.26 13.40 -51.38
C VAL A 880 14.85 12.26 -50.44
N SER A 881 15.85 11.53 -49.94
CA SER A 881 15.62 10.33 -49.12
C SER A 881 15.67 10.59 -47.61
N ALA A 882 16.12 11.77 -47.17
CA ALA A 882 16.18 12.13 -45.75
C ALA A 882 15.39 13.40 -45.42
N PHE A 883 14.76 13.40 -44.24
CA PHE A 883 14.16 14.58 -43.65
C PHE A 883 14.65 14.81 -42.21
N PHE A 884 15.49 15.83 -42.01
CA PHE A 884 15.96 16.24 -40.69
C PHE A 884 14.92 17.08 -39.96
N ILE A 885 14.48 16.64 -38.78
CA ILE A 885 13.44 17.31 -38.01
C ILE A 885 13.90 17.46 -36.55
N SER A 886 13.89 18.68 -36.01
CA SER A 886 14.15 18.81 -34.57
C SER A 886 12.96 18.32 -33.75
N LEU A 887 13.17 17.56 -32.68
CA LEU A 887 12.09 16.99 -31.87
C LEU A 887 11.08 18.05 -31.39
N LYS A 888 11.55 19.26 -31.07
CA LYS A 888 10.69 20.39 -30.70
C LYS A 888 9.91 21.01 -31.87
N ALA A 889 10.46 21.01 -33.08
CA ALA A 889 9.79 21.53 -34.27
C ALA A 889 8.89 20.48 -34.95
N GLY A 890 9.18 19.19 -34.74
CA GLY A 890 8.39 18.04 -35.19
C GLY A 890 7.23 17.65 -34.28
N GLY A 891 7.17 18.19 -33.05
CA GLY A 891 6.10 17.95 -32.06
C GLY A 891 4.72 18.49 -32.43
N VAL A 892 4.49 18.86 -33.69
CA VAL A 892 3.27 19.55 -34.12
C VAL A 892 2.73 18.89 -35.38
N GLY A 893 1.61 18.15 -35.25
CA GLY A 893 0.65 17.64 -36.28
C GLY A 893 1.00 17.44 -37.77
N LEU A 894 2.26 17.34 -38.23
CA LEU A 894 2.61 17.11 -39.64
C LEU A 894 2.24 15.68 -40.10
N ASN A 895 1.90 15.51 -41.38
CA ASN A 895 1.62 14.21 -42.00
C ASN A 895 2.77 13.83 -42.94
N LEU A 896 3.52 12.77 -42.62
CA LEU A 896 4.74 12.35 -43.32
C LEU A 896 4.70 10.83 -43.61
N THR A 897 3.60 10.36 -44.20
CA THR A 897 3.36 8.93 -44.49
C THR A 897 4.26 8.35 -45.57
N ASP A 898 4.97 9.19 -46.33
CA ASP A 898 5.89 8.74 -47.39
C ASP A 898 7.17 8.09 -46.84
N ALA A 899 7.46 8.25 -45.54
CA ALA A 899 8.60 7.63 -44.89
C ALA A 899 8.22 6.32 -44.20
N ASP A 900 9.06 5.31 -44.37
CA ASP A 900 8.95 3.98 -43.76
C ASP A 900 9.98 3.75 -42.64
N TYR A 901 11.00 4.60 -42.53
CA TYR A 901 12.01 4.54 -41.46
C TYR A 901 12.07 5.82 -40.63
N VAL A 902 12.23 5.68 -39.32
CA VAL A 902 12.35 6.78 -38.36
C VAL A 902 13.60 6.58 -37.51
N PHE A 903 14.55 7.52 -37.59
CA PHE A 903 15.75 7.55 -36.77
C PHE A 903 15.55 8.53 -35.62
N ILE A 904 15.76 8.08 -34.40
CA ILE A 904 15.81 8.92 -33.20
C ILE A 904 17.25 8.92 -32.72
N LEU A 905 17.92 10.06 -32.93
CA LEU A 905 19.35 10.18 -32.72
C LEU A 905 19.75 10.35 -31.26
N ASP A 906 18.87 10.90 -30.43
CA ASP A 906 19.14 11.13 -29.02
C ASP A 906 17.88 10.99 -28.17
N PRO A 907 17.94 10.28 -27.03
CA PRO A 907 16.79 10.09 -26.17
C PRO A 907 16.44 11.39 -25.44
N TRP A 908 15.14 11.61 -25.22
CA TRP A 908 14.60 12.77 -24.53
C TRP A 908 14.02 12.38 -23.17
N TRP A 909 14.03 13.28 -22.18
CA TRP A 909 13.52 12.96 -20.84
C TRP A 909 12.04 12.55 -20.79
N ASN A 910 11.24 13.02 -21.75
CA ASN A 910 9.82 12.70 -21.85
C ASN A 910 9.56 11.83 -23.09
N PRO A 911 9.14 10.56 -22.93
CA PRO A 911 8.90 9.65 -24.05
C PRO A 911 7.75 10.11 -24.96
N ALA A 912 6.83 10.95 -24.47
CA ALA A 912 5.72 11.47 -25.27
C ALA A 912 6.19 12.22 -26.52
N ALA A 913 7.32 12.95 -26.44
CA ALA A 913 7.86 13.68 -27.60
C ALA A 913 8.41 12.75 -28.68
N GLU A 914 8.97 11.60 -28.29
CA GLU A 914 9.46 10.56 -29.21
C GLU A 914 8.30 9.82 -29.87
N LEU A 915 7.30 9.40 -29.09
CA LEU A 915 6.06 8.80 -29.60
C LEU A 915 5.33 9.74 -30.59
N GLN A 916 5.33 11.04 -30.30
CA GLN A 916 4.80 12.06 -31.21
C GLN A 916 5.55 12.08 -32.54
N ALA A 917 6.88 11.91 -32.53
CA ALA A 917 7.72 11.87 -33.73
C ALA A 917 7.47 10.60 -34.56
N GLU A 918 7.40 9.43 -33.91
CA GLU A 918 7.11 8.14 -34.57
C GLU A 918 5.74 8.13 -35.25
N SER A 919 4.75 8.71 -34.58
CA SER A 919 3.38 8.82 -35.10
C SER A 919 3.25 9.69 -36.36
N ARG A 920 4.31 10.39 -36.79
CA ARG A 920 4.35 11.17 -38.04
C ARG A 920 4.38 10.28 -39.27
N ALA A 921 5.10 9.16 -39.19
CA ALA A 921 5.22 8.18 -40.26
C ALA A 921 4.20 7.04 -40.08
N HIS A 922 4.01 6.57 -38.84
CA HIS A 922 3.01 5.55 -38.49
C HIS A 922 1.63 6.19 -38.32
N ARG A 923 0.92 6.41 -39.42
CA ARG A 923 -0.40 7.08 -39.43
C ARG A 923 -1.32 6.44 -40.47
N ILE A 924 -2.63 6.65 -40.33
CA ILE A 924 -3.63 6.21 -41.31
C ILE A 924 -3.27 6.77 -42.69
N GLY A 925 -3.11 5.89 -43.68
CA GLY A 925 -2.57 6.19 -45.01
C GLY A 925 -1.16 5.63 -45.23
N GLN A 926 -0.52 5.09 -44.19
CA GLN A 926 0.70 4.30 -44.30
C GLN A 926 0.37 2.88 -44.78
N GLU A 927 1.00 2.45 -45.87
CA GLU A 927 0.85 1.11 -46.45
C GLU A 927 2.03 0.19 -46.11
N LYS A 928 3.18 0.77 -45.75
CA LYS A 928 4.41 0.04 -45.42
C LYS A 928 4.59 -0.14 -43.92
N GLN A 929 5.29 -1.20 -43.53
CA GLN A 929 5.76 -1.38 -42.16
C GLN A 929 6.71 -0.22 -41.79
N VAL A 930 6.52 0.34 -40.59
CA VAL A 930 7.36 1.45 -40.11
C VAL A 930 8.39 0.91 -39.14
N PHE A 931 9.67 1.21 -39.39
CA PHE A 931 10.78 0.85 -38.52
C PHE A 931 11.30 2.08 -37.77
N VAL A 932 11.45 1.97 -36.46
CA VAL A 932 11.98 3.02 -35.59
C VAL A 932 13.32 2.56 -35.03
N TYR A 933 14.39 3.23 -35.44
CA TYR A 933 15.74 3.01 -34.92
C TYR A 933 16.09 4.09 -33.88
N ARG A 934 16.34 3.67 -32.64
CA ARG A 934 16.81 4.55 -31.56
C ARG A 934 18.32 4.37 -31.39
N PHE A 935 19.09 5.40 -31.73
CA PHE A 935 20.55 5.37 -31.59
C PHE A 935 20.96 5.83 -30.20
N ILE A 936 21.54 4.92 -29.42
CA ILE A 936 21.94 5.16 -28.02
C ILE A 936 23.43 4.92 -27.89
N THR A 937 24.18 5.92 -27.40
CA THR A 937 25.61 5.72 -27.14
C THR A 937 25.81 4.91 -25.86
N ALA A 938 26.49 3.76 -25.96
CA ALA A 938 26.76 2.86 -24.84
C ALA A 938 27.69 3.48 -23.78
N ASP A 939 27.53 3.10 -22.51
CA ASP A 939 28.29 3.61 -21.36
C ASP A 939 28.13 5.13 -21.12
N THR A 940 27.05 5.72 -21.62
CA THR A 940 26.77 7.16 -21.49
C THR A 940 25.51 7.46 -20.69
N ILE A 941 25.26 8.76 -20.52
CA ILE A 941 24.04 9.29 -19.91
C ILE A 941 22.79 8.94 -20.74
N GLU A 942 22.93 8.70 -22.05
CA GLU A 942 21.80 8.36 -22.92
C GLU A 942 21.21 6.99 -22.59
N GLU A 943 22.06 6.00 -22.37
CA GLU A 943 21.65 4.66 -21.93
C GLU A 943 20.92 4.71 -20.59
N LYS A 944 21.42 5.54 -19.65
CA LYS A 944 20.76 5.75 -18.36
C LYS A 944 19.39 6.45 -18.51
N ILE A 945 19.28 7.42 -19.41
CA ILE A 945 17.99 8.07 -19.73
C ILE A 945 17.02 7.03 -20.29
N ARG A 946 17.48 6.14 -21.17
CA ARG A 946 16.64 5.07 -21.73
C ARG A 946 16.14 4.10 -20.66
N ASN A 947 17.02 3.63 -19.78
CA ASN A 947 16.63 2.74 -18.67
C ASN A 947 15.59 3.41 -17.74
N LEU A 948 15.72 4.73 -17.53
CA LEU A 948 14.72 5.52 -16.78
C LEU A 948 13.39 5.68 -17.54
N GLN A 949 13.40 5.76 -18.87
CA GLN A 949 12.18 5.76 -19.67
C GLN A 949 11.47 4.41 -19.58
N GLU A 950 12.19 3.29 -19.70
CA GLU A 950 11.62 1.94 -19.69
C GLU A 950 10.98 1.58 -18.35
N SER A 951 11.70 1.81 -17.24
CA SER A 951 11.16 1.61 -15.89
C SER A 951 9.91 2.46 -15.60
N LYS A 952 9.78 3.64 -16.23
CA LYS A 952 8.57 4.47 -16.14
C LYS A 952 7.48 4.07 -17.11
N SER A 953 7.80 3.53 -18.29
CA SER A 953 6.81 3.14 -19.29
C SER A 953 5.92 2.01 -18.78
N GLU A 954 6.50 1.05 -18.05
CA GLU A 954 5.74 -0.03 -17.38
C GLU A 954 4.75 0.52 -16.33
N LEU A 955 5.10 1.62 -15.65
CA LEU A 955 4.22 2.30 -14.70
C LEU A 955 3.19 3.22 -15.39
N ALA A 956 3.54 3.77 -16.56
CA ALA A 956 2.75 4.77 -17.30
C ALA A 956 1.54 4.19 -18.04
N GLU A 957 1.53 2.90 -18.38
CA GLU A 957 0.33 2.22 -18.91
C GLU A 957 -0.84 2.30 -17.91
N THR A 958 -0.50 2.28 -16.63
CA THR A 958 -1.37 2.75 -15.57
C THR A 958 -1.42 4.28 -15.63
N PHE A 959 -2.29 4.85 -16.47
CA PHE A 959 -2.97 6.18 -16.52
C PHE A 959 -2.47 7.47 -15.80
N ILE A 960 -1.51 7.45 -14.88
CA ILE A 960 -1.03 8.58 -14.08
C ILE A 960 0.41 8.24 -13.64
N SER A 961 1.41 8.82 -14.30
CA SER A 961 2.78 8.86 -13.76
C SER A 961 3.26 10.30 -13.73
N GLU A 962 3.09 10.96 -12.58
CA GLU A 962 3.77 12.23 -12.27
C GLU A 962 5.18 11.91 -11.80
N ASN A 963 6.20 12.44 -12.49
CA ASN A 963 7.37 13.10 -11.89
C ASN A 963 8.34 13.52 -13.00
N ASP A 964 8.63 14.82 -13.06
CA ASP A 964 9.80 15.38 -13.77
C ASP A 964 11.03 14.56 -13.34
N PRO A 965 11.62 13.73 -14.23
CA PRO A 965 12.54 12.67 -13.85
C PRO A 965 13.75 13.14 -13.08
N LEU A 966 14.06 14.44 -13.09
CA LEU A 966 15.21 15.02 -12.44
C LEU A 966 14.90 15.64 -11.07
N LYS A 967 13.64 15.94 -10.76
CA LYS A 967 13.25 16.58 -9.48
C LYS A 967 12.93 15.60 -8.37
N SER A 968 12.66 14.35 -8.70
CA SER A 968 12.30 13.29 -7.75
C SER A 968 13.44 12.32 -7.46
N LEU A 969 14.60 12.48 -8.10
CA LEU A 969 15.73 11.57 -7.89
C LEU A 969 16.30 11.76 -6.49
N THR A 970 16.41 10.64 -5.79
CA THR A 970 17.18 10.49 -4.56
C THR A 970 18.66 10.71 -4.82
N ASP A 971 19.42 10.98 -3.77
CA ASP A 971 20.88 11.20 -3.86
C ASP A 971 21.57 9.99 -4.49
N LYS A 972 21.09 8.78 -4.20
CA LYS A 972 21.56 7.54 -4.80
C LYS A 972 21.26 7.48 -6.30
N GLU A 973 20.07 7.89 -6.74
CA GLU A 973 19.72 7.93 -8.15
C GLU A 973 20.50 9.01 -8.93
N TRP A 974 20.85 10.12 -8.28
CA TRP A 974 21.77 11.12 -8.84
C TRP A 974 23.20 10.58 -9.00
N GLU A 975 23.68 9.80 -8.03
CA GLU A 975 24.96 9.07 -8.15
C GLU A 975 24.90 7.99 -9.24
N ASP A 976 23.82 7.22 -9.30
CA ASP A 976 23.61 6.18 -10.32
C ASP A 976 23.52 6.79 -11.73
N LEU A 977 23.04 8.04 -11.87
CA LEU A 977 23.00 8.79 -13.13
C LEU A 977 24.37 9.28 -13.61
N LEU A 978 25.34 9.47 -12.72
CA LEU A 978 26.69 9.98 -13.05
C LEU A 978 27.76 8.91 -12.84
#